data_AF-A0A4V0XKK0-F1
#
_entry.id   AF-A0A4V0XKK0-F1
#
_cell.length_a   1.000
_cell.length_b   1.000
_cell.length_c   1.000
_cell.angle_alpha   90.00
_cell.angle_beta   90.00
_cell.angle_gamma   90.00
#
_symmetry.space_group_name_H-M   'P 1'
#
loop_
_entity.id
_entity.type
_entity.pdbx_description
1 polymer ?
#
loop_
_entity_poly.entity_id
_entity_poly.type
_entity_poly.pdbx_seq_one_letter_code
_entity_poly.pdbx_strand_id
1 'polypeptide(L)'
;MLLLAVISASLSQLSLPADAQSLVINQSLSVDASGSWNRRAINTDAVVQLIVDGKIAQVGATVPKAGDRLRPEDEKSPLWEPMTAESNDPAMFMKPNGRYLLTTIRSERERVMVLEGAGHALAYMNGEPRVGDPYVTGYVRVPVLMREGENTLMLLAGRGRVTAKLRAPTGDVELNTADVTMPDITADGVYMMSVPVLNNTNATMQVRVGATALTPAEVAQWIDGVRPTKWASFSLPPLSITKVPVEFRAAYQDGAKVAVRVFVDRATEESGLAFATIELPCVKPESTHKRTFVSGIDGSVQYYAVVPAVKDALSEVPAEAPGFVLSLHGASVEAIDQARAYSAKSDFVIVCPTNRRPFGFDWEDWGRVDAIEVMNVAKRWYGTNPRRQYVTGHSMGGHGTWQLATLYPDLFAAAAPSAGWLSFDTYSQSGGMSPRLASRMRAGLHPSSLTQTRMENLRETAVYMLHGGDDDNVPTREPYLAALQMSRLGIAYDMHIEPGVGHWWDKDGPGAACVDWDPIFAMFRENELPARGSGAAFARRGLRMAAPIDARSMPKGSFKRVFDRHFVMVYGTAGDDVADAWALAKARFDAETWWYRGNGYAMVMADTQATAAQLAGRNVVVYGMAADAFFEAFAGGNPRVSADVVRDAREAGRGGSASGASGAGGAKFMLFGASVGSADARGDELPHIGVITGDSPAAMRALDRVPIFSSGVMLPERFRFAADAWTRGEAAILERSDVK
;
A
#
# COMPACT_ATOMS: atom_id res chain seq x y z
N MET A 1 -8.47 3.21 51.80
CA MET A 1 -8.33 4.08 50.61
C MET A 1 -6.87 4.32 50.17
N LEU A 2 -5.87 4.33 51.06
CA LEU A 2 -4.45 4.47 50.64
C LEU A 2 -3.86 3.24 49.93
N LEU A 3 -4.33 2.02 50.24
CA LEU A 3 -3.75 0.77 49.69
C LEU A 3 -4.17 0.48 48.24
N LEU A 4 -5.33 0.98 47.77
CA LEU A 4 -5.75 0.83 46.36
C LEU A 4 -5.05 1.81 45.42
N ALA A 5 -4.64 2.99 45.91
CA ALA A 5 -3.97 4.01 45.10
C ALA A 5 -2.50 3.67 44.78
N VAL A 6 -1.84 2.88 45.64
CA VAL A 6 -0.46 2.41 45.39
C VAL A 6 -0.43 1.22 44.43
N ILE A 7 -1.51 0.42 44.37
CA ILE A 7 -1.64 -0.69 43.41
C ILE A 7 -1.96 -0.17 42.00
N SER A 8 -2.72 0.94 41.85
CA SER A 8 -3.13 1.43 40.52
C SER A 8 -2.02 2.13 39.71
N ALA A 9 -0.98 2.67 40.36
CA ALA A 9 0.17 3.27 39.66
C ALA A 9 1.17 2.23 39.13
N SER A 10 1.12 0.98 39.63
CA SER A 10 2.12 -0.06 39.34
C SER A 10 1.77 -0.99 38.16
N LEU A 11 0.56 -0.90 37.62
CA LEU A 11 0.02 -1.87 36.65
C LEU A 11 0.28 -1.52 35.17
N SER A 12 0.89 -0.37 34.85
CA SER A 12 1.11 0.07 33.45
C SER A 12 2.56 0.35 33.08
N GLN A 13 3.51 0.18 34.01
CA GLN A 13 4.93 0.35 33.76
C GLN A 13 5.62 -1.01 33.68
N LEU A 14 6.23 -1.30 32.54
CA LEU A 14 7.10 -2.45 32.33
C LEU A 14 8.56 -2.04 32.56
N SER A 15 9.38 -2.98 33.03
CA SER A 15 10.84 -2.79 33.15
C SER A 15 11.56 -3.53 32.03
N LEU A 16 12.53 -2.88 31.39
CA LEU A 16 13.46 -3.46 30.43
C LEU A 16 14.89 -3.39 31.01
N PRO A 17 15.34 -4.45 31.69
CA PRO A 17 16.69 -4.55 32.22
C PRO A 17 17.79 -4.38 31.15
N ALA A 18 18.98 -3.96 31.55
CA ALA A 18 20.08 -3.65 30.64
C ALA A 18 20.51 -4.85 29.76
N ASP A 19 20.41 -6.07 30.28
CA ASP A 19 20.80 -7.34 29.66
C ASP A 19 19.63 -8.09 28.99
N ALA A 20 18.38 -7.65 29.22
CA ALA A 20 17.19 -8.31 28.70
C ALA A 20 17.21 -8.42 27.17
N GLN A 21 16.99 -9.62 26.65
CA GLN A 21 16.95 -9.87 25.20
C GLN A 21 15.55 -9.69 24.61
N SER A 22 14.51 -9.66 25.44
CA SER A 22 13.15 -9.44 25.00
C SER A 22 12.27 -8.91 26.13
N LEU A 23 11.19 -8.22 25.76
CA LEU A 23 10.12 -7.79 26.65
C LEU A 23 8.78 -8.00 25.93
N VAL A 24 7.90 -8.80 26.52
CA VAL A 24 6.52 -8.95 26.04
C VAL A 24 5.67 -7.83 26.62
N ILE A 25 4.83 -7.20 25.78
CA ILE A 25 3.89 -6.19 26.22
C ILE A 25 2.61 -6.90 26.67
N ASN A 26 2.43 -7.04 27.98
CA ASN A 26 1.33 -7.81 28.57
C ASN A 26 0.41 -6.98 29.48
N GLN A 27 0.71 -5.70 29.68
CA GLN A 27 -0.12 -4.76 30.44
C GLN A 27 -0.02 -3.36 29.83
N SER A 28 -1.15 -2.65 29.76
CA SER A 28 -1.27 -1.31 29.17
C SER A 28 -2.43 -0.54 29.83
N LEU A 29 -2.46 0.77 29.63
CA LEU A 29 -3.70 1.55 29.75
C LEU A 29 -4.41 1.56 28.40
N SER A 30 -5.73 1.43 28.40
CA SER A 30 -6.56 1.44 27.20
C SER A 30 -7.60 2.54 27.25
N VAL A 31 -7.90 3.12 26.09
CA VAL A 31 -8.99 4.11 25.94
C VAL A 31 -9.66 3.94 24.58
N ASP A 32 -10.98 4.11 24.52
CA ASP A 32 -11.71 4.16 23.25
C ASP A 32 -11.33 5.42 22.46
N ALA A 33 -11.11 5.27 21.15
CA ALA A 33 -11.03 6.43 20.27
C ALA A 33 -12.39 7.16 20.26
N SER A 34 -12.45 8.41 20.75
CA SER A 34 -13.64 9.25 20.58
C SER A 34 -13.54 9.99 19.24
N GLY A 35 -13.89 9.31 18.15
CA GLY A 35 -13.63 9.80 16.80
C GLY A 35 -14.52 9.20 15.73
N SER A 36 -14.57 9.84 14.57
CA SER A 36 -15.27 9.34 13.38
C SER A 36 -14.25 9.07 12.28
N TRP A 37 -14.06 7.79 11.97
CA TRP A 37 -13.15 7.31 10.93
C TRP A 37 -13.93 6.84 9.71
N ASN A 38 -13.63 7.42 8.55
CA ASN A 38 -14.17 7.04 7.24
C ASN A 38 -13.06 7.14 6.19
N ARG A 39 -13.32 6.68 4.96
CA ARG A 39 -12.43 6.92 3.80
C ARG A 39 -12.52 8.39 3.40
N ARG A 40 -11.87 9.28 4.15
CA ARG A 40 -11.79 10.74 3.91
C ARG A 40 -10.43 11.29 4.34
N ALA A 41 -10.06 12.45 3.81
CA ALA A 41 -8.76 13.06 4.05
C ALA A 41 -8.53 13.44 5.53
N ILE A 42 -9.56 13.92 6.20
CA ILE A 42 -9.52 14.33 7.61
C ILE A 42 -10.59 13.61 8.41
N ASN A 43 -10.16 12.90 9.44
CA ASN A 43 -11.02 12.23 10.39
C ASN A 43 -10.99 12.97 11.73
N THR A 44 -11.91 12.64 12.63
CA THR A 44 -11.86 13.13 14.00
C THR A 44 -11.40 12.00 14.92
N ASP A 45 -10.53 12.32 15.88
CA ASP A 45 -10.01 11.39 16.89
C ASP A 45 -9.37 12.21 18.03
N ALA A 46 -9.99 12.20 19.21
CA ALA A 46 -9.50 12.98 20.35
C ALA A 46 -8.15 12.49 20.88
N VAL A 47 -7.83 11.19 20.75
CA VAL A 47 -6.50 10.68 21.15
C VAL A 47 -5.45 11.26 20.22
N VAL A 48 -5.71 11.29 18.90
CA VAL A 48 -4.82 11.93 17.93
C VAL A 48 -4.65 13.41 18.25
N GLN A 49 -5.71 14.12 18.61
CA GLN A 49 -5.56 15.53 19.00
C GLN A 49 -4.62 15.71 20.20
N LEU A 50 -4.68 14.84 21.21
CA LEU A 50 -3.76 14.92 22.37
C LEU A 50 -2.30 14.66 21.97
N ILE A 51 -2.04 13.76 21.01
CA ILE A 51 -0.70 13.56 20.45
C ILE A 51 -0.24 14.82 19.72
N VAL A 52 -1.12 15.39 18.90
CA VAL A 52 -0.86 16.64 18.15
C VAL A 52 -0.51 17.77 19.10
N ASP A 53 -1.24 17.91 20.21
CA ASP A 53 -0.99 18.91 21.25
C ASP A 53 0.29 18.63 22.07
N GLY A 54 0.91 17.45 21.92
CA GLY A 54 2.10 17.05 22.70
C GLY A 54 1.79 16.61 24.13
N LYS A 55 0.54 16.26 24.42
CA LYS A 55 0.08 15.94 25.78
C LYS A 55 0.30 14.48 26.17
N ILE A 56 0.38 13.56 25.20
CA ILE A 56 0.55 12.12 25.44
C ILE A 56 1.51 11.49 24.43
N ALA A 57 1.97 10.27 24.75
CA ALA A 57 2.74 9.38 23.87
C ALA A 57 4.08 9.94 23.36
N GLN A 58 4.62 10.99 24.00
CA GLN A 58 5.95 11.55 23.72
C GLN A 58 6.84 11.44 24.96
N VAL A 59 8.15 11.55 24.77
CA VAL A 59 9.10 11.61 25.88
C VAL A 59 8.80 12.82 26.76
N GLY A 60 8.68 12.60 28.08
CA GLY A 60 8.38 13.66 29.04
C GLY A 60 6.92 14.14 29.05
N ALA A 61 6.05 13.56 28.21
CA ALA A 61 4.61 13.83 28.28
C ALA A 61 3.99 13.20 29.53
N THR A 62 2.93 13.82 30.04
CA THR A 62 2.18 13.28 31.19
C THR A 62 1.55 11.94 30.81
N VAL A 63 1.83 10.90 31.58
CA VAL A 63 1.20 9.59 31.43
C VAL A 63 -0.16 9.62 32.14
N PRO A 64 -1.28 9.35 31.43
CA PRO A 64 -2.60 9.22 32.07
C PRO A 64 -2.61 8.12 33.13
N LYS A 65 -3.50 8.24 34.10
CA LYS A 65 -3.76 7.21 35.12
C LYS A 65 -5.09 6.52 34.85
N ALA A 66 -5.22 5.31 35.40
CA ALA A 66 -6.49 4.60 35.39
C ALA A 66 -7.59 5.46 36.03
N GLY A 67 -8.70 5.65 35.32
CA GLY A 67 -9.83 6.50 35.71
C GLY A 67 -9.73 7.96 35.25
N ASP A 68 -8.60 8.39 34.66
CA ASP A 68 -8.52 9.71 34.04
C ASP A 68 -9.43 9.76 32.81
N ARG A 69 -10.07 10.92 32.58
CA ARG A 69 -10.83 11.18 31.36
C ARG A 69 -9.88 11.52 30.22
N LEU A 70 -10.16 10.99 29.02
CA LEU A 70 -9.45 11.38 27.81
C LEU A 70 -9.53 12.91 27.57
N ARG A 71 -10.71 13.49 27.80
CA ARG A 71 -10.96 14.93 27.82
C ARG A 71 -11.54 15.32 29.19
N PRO A 72 -10.74 15.90 30.09
CA PRO A 72 -11.17 16.25 31.44
C PRO A 72 -12.39 17.19 31.49
N GLU A 73 -12.55 18.04 30.47
CA GLU A 73 -13.64 19.00 30.32
C GLU A 73 -14.97 18.39 29.89
N ASP A 74 -14.98 17.13 29.42
CA ASP A 74 -16.17 16.44 28.92
C ASP A 74 -16.52 15.23 29.81
N GLU A 75 -17.61 15.35 30.58
CA GLU A 75 -18.09 14.31 31.48
C GLU A 75 -18.51 13.01 30.76
N LYS A 76 -18.73 13.05 29.44
CA LYS A 76 -19.03 11.87 28.62
C LYS A 76 -17.79 11.31 27.92
N SER A 77 -16.62 11.93 28.11
CA SER A 77 -15.37 11.45 27.53
C SER A 77 -15.02 10.05 28.07
N PRO A 78 -14.50 9.14 27.21
CA PRO A 78 -13.99 7.85 27.64
C PRO A 78 -12.93 7.97 28.74
N LEU A 79 -12.84 6.93 29.57
CA LEU A 79 -11.86 6.81 30.64
C LEU A 79 -10.68 5.95 30.19
N TRP A 80 -9.52 6.22 30.76
CA TRP A 80 -8.37 5.32 30.69
C TRP A 80 -8.57 4.15 31.64
N GLU A 81 -8.46 2.93 31.13
CA GLU A 81 -8.74 1.69 31.86
C GLU A 81 -7.51 0.77 31.81
N PRO A 82 -7.11 0.11 32.91
CA PRO A 82 -6.09 -0.93 32.86
C PRO A 82 -6.53 -2.08 31.96
N MET A 83 -5.59 -2.61 31.16
CA MET A 83 -5.80 -3.77 30.32
C MET A 83 -4.60 -4.70 30.43
N THR A 84 -4.87 -6.00 30.58
CA THR A 84 -3.85 -7.05 30.59
C THR A 84 -4.06 -7.98 29.41
N ALA A 85 -2.97 -8.60 28.94
CA ALA A 85 -3.04 -9.68 27.97
C ALA A 85 -3.79 -10.89 28.55
N GLU A 86 -4.28 -11.74 27.65
CA GLU A 86 -5.01 -12.95 27.98
C GLU A 86 -4.14 -13.98 28.73
N SER A 87 -4.81 -14.83 29.51
CA SER A 87 -4.12 -15.88 30.28
C SER A 87 -3.57 -17.02 29.40
N ASN A 88 -4.16 -17.26 28.22
CA ASN A 88 -3.79 -18.33 27.30
C ASN A 88 -2.78 -17.88 26.21
N ASP A 89 -2.63 -16.58 25.98
CA ASP A 89 -1.53 -15.97 25.23
C ASP A 89 -1.12 -14.67 25.94
N PRO A 90 -0.01 -14.71 26.71
CA PRO A 90 0.41 -13.58 27.55
C PRO A 90 0.89 -12.37 26.76
N ALA A 91 0.90 -12.41 25.43
CA ALA A 91 1.21 -11.28 24.56
C ALA A 91 -0.04 -10.68 23.88
N MET A 92 -1.24 -11.28 24.05
CA MET A 92 -2.42 -10.94 23.27
C MET A 92 -3.47 -10.16 24.08
N PHE A 93 -3.85 -8.99 23.58
CA PHE A 93 -5.01 -8.24 24.06
C PHE A 93 -6.24 -8.55 23.20
N MET A 94 -7.33 -9.07 23.80
CA MET A 94 -8.58 -9.40 23.08
C MET A 94 -9.59 -8.25 23.03
N LYS A 95 -10.16 -8.02 21.83
CA LYS A 95 -11.19 -7.03 21.46
C LYS A 95 -10.95 -5.52 21.69
N PRO A 96 -9.76 -4.94 21.45
CA PRO A 96 -9.60 -3.47 21.45
C PRO A 96 -9.93 -2.78 20.11
N ASN A 97 -10.93 -3.21 19.32
CA ASN A 97 -11.24 -2.56 18.02
C ASN A 97 -11.39 -1.03 18.16
N GLY A 98 -10.52 -0.25 17.51
CA GLY A 98 -10.57 1.21 17.58
C GLY A 98 -10.17 1.80 18.94
N ARG A 99 -9.54 1.02 19.82
CA ARG A 99 -8.95 1.48 21.08
C ARG A 99 -7.47 1.75 20.93
N TYR A 100 -6.97 2.64 21.77
CA TYR A 100 -5.54 2.84 21.94
C TYR A 100 -5.06 2.05 23.16
N LEU A 101 -3.85 1.50 23.08
CA LEU A 101 -3.11 0.90 24.19
C LEU A 101 -1.87 1.75 24.43
N LEU A 102 -1.71 2.29 25.63
CA LEU A 102 -0.54 3.07 26.05
C LEU A 102 0.21 2.30 27.13
N THR A 103 1.45 1.95 26.84
CA THR A 103 2.37 1.25 27.75
C THR A 103 3.53 2.19 28.11
N THR A 104 3.87 2.27 29.39
CA THR A 104 5.12 2.91 29.83
C THR A 104 6.19 1.84 30.02
N ILE A 105 7.40 2.07 29.52
CA ILE A 105 8.50 1.11 29.60
C ILE A 105 9.72 1.84 30.17
N ARG A 106 10.22 1.37 31.30
CA ARG A 106 11.47 1.87 31.89
C ARG A 106 12.65 1.05 31.37
N SER A 107 13.52 1.65 30.57
CA SER A 107 14.76 1.02 30.10
C SER A 107 15.92 1.42 31.00
N GLU A 108 16.75 0.46 31.42
CA GLU A 108 17.94 0.76 32.24
C GLU A 108 19.10 1.38 31.46
N ARG A 109 19.02 1.38 30.13
CA ARG A 109 19.99 2.04 29.24
C ARG A 109 19.37 2.42 27.91
N GLU A 110 20.03 3.32 27.19
CA GLU A 110 19.72 3.57 25.78
C GLU A 110 20.15 2.38 24.91
N ARG A 111 19.24 1.88 24.05
CA ARG A 111 19.50 0.74 23.15
C ARG A 111 18.45 0.65 22.05
N VAL A 112 18.84 0.07 20.92
CA VAL A 112 17.88 -0.32 19.86
C VAL A 112 17.22 -1.64 20.24
N MET A 113 15.91 -1.72 20.02
CA MET A 113 15.10 -2.94 20.11
C MET A 113 14.30 -3.08 18.81
N VAL A 114 13.90 -4.28 18.44
CA VAL A 114 12.96 -4.51 17.33
C VAL A 114 11.57 -4.70 17.91
N LEU A 115 10.64 -3.82 17.55
CA LEU A 115 9.22 -3.96 17.84
C LEU A 115 8.61 -4.96 16.86
N GLU A 116 8.20 -6.11 17.37
CA GLU A 116 7.39 -7.08 16.66
C GLU A 116 5.95 -6.96 17.16
N GLY A 117 5.03 -6.58 16.27
CA GLY A 117 3.63 -6.44 16.66
C GLY A 117 2.69 -6.88 15.56
N ALA A 118 1.53 -7.37 15.96
CA ALA A 118 0.47 -7.85 15.07
C ALA A 118 -0.88 -7.27 15.47
N GLY A 119 -1.75 -7.01 14.50
CA GLY A 119 -3.13 -6.59 14.71
C GLY A 119 -3.36 -5.13 15.12
N HIS A 120 -2.30 -4.33 15.27
CA HIS A 120 -2.40 -2.88 15.46
C HIS A 120 -2.32 -2.15 14.10
N ALA A 121 -3.05 -1.07 13.93
CA ALA A 121 -3.06 -0.28 12.69
C ALA A 121 -1.88 0.72 12.60
N LEU A 122 -1.34 1.12 13.75
CA LEU A 122 -0.24 2.08 13.86
C LEU A 122 0.37 1.98 15.27
N ALA A 123 1.66 2.30 15.40
CA ALA A 123 2.33 2.47 16.68
C ALA A 123 2.97 3.87 16.81
N TYR A 124 3.06 4.40 18.02
CA TYR A 124 3.95 5.51 18.36
C TYR A 124 4.95 5.01 19.40
N MET A 125 6.23 5.14 19.10
CA MET A 125 7.30 4.93 20.08
C MET A 125 7.89 6.28 20.44
N ASN A 126 7.75 6.71 21.68
CA ASN A 126 8.29 7.99 22.16
C ASN A 126 7.85 9.22 21.32
N GLY A 127 6.70 9.12 20.66
CA GLY A 127 6.13 10.16 19.80
C GLY A 127 6.40 9.96 18.33
N GLU A 128 7.31 9.05 17.96
CA GLU A 128 7.63 8.75 16.57
C GLU A 128 6.64 7.72 16.00
N PRO A 129 5.95 8.02 14.88
CA PRO A 129 5.00 7.10 14.27
C PRO A 129 5.73 5.93 13.60
N ARG A 130 5.18 4.71 13.74
CA ARG A 130 5.66 3.45 13.16
C ARG A 130 4.52 2.68 12.51
N VAL A 131 4.82 1.98 11.42
CA VAL A 131 3.82 1.19 10.70
C VAL A 131 3.22 0.10 11.59
N GLY A 132 1.92 -0.18 11.41
CA GLY A 132 1.24 -1.29 12.05
C GLY A 132 1.03 -2.50 11.15
N ASP A 133 0.62 -3.62 11.75
CA ASP A 133 0.22 -4.85 11.06
C ASP A 133 -1.29 -5.13 11.22
N PRO A 134 -2.19 -4.29 10.66
CA PRO A 134 -3.64 -4.45 10.84
C PRO A 134 -4.20 -5.76 10.28
N TYR A 135 -3.46 -6.44 9.40
CA TYR A 135 -3.86 -7.70 8.77
C TYR A 135 -3.24 -8.94 9.44
N VAL A 136 -2.45 -8.76 10.51
CA VAL A 136 -1.84 -9.87 11.28
C VAL A 136 -0.99 -10.79 10.39
N THR A 137 -0.22 -10.17 9.50
CA THR A 137 0.68 -10.86 8.55
C THR A 137 1.93 -11.41 9.23
N GLY A 138 2.33 -10.84 10.37
CA GLY A 138 3.61 -11.13 11.02
C GLY A 138 4.81 -10.47 10.34
N TYR A 139 4.60 -9.57 9.38
CA TYR A 139 5.66 -8.89 8.64
C TYR A 139 6.34 -7.79 9.45
N VAL A 140 5.59 -7.07 10.29
CA VAL A 140 6.07 -5.87 10.97
C VAL A 140 7.05 -6.22 12.08
N ARG A 141 8.32 -5.93 11.78
CA ARG A 141 9.48 -6.02 12.68
C ARG A 141 10.29 -4.74 12.47
N VAL A 142 10.09 -3.77 13.33
CA VAL A 142 10.57 -2.39 13.09
C VAL A 142 11.56 -1.97 14.19
N PRO A 143 12.79 -1.53 13.85
CA PRO A 143 13.79 -1.15 14.86
C PRO A 143 13.40 0.17 15.54
N VAL A 144 13.29 0.19 16.87
CA VAL A 144 12.93 1.35 17.69
C VAL A 144 14.06 1.68 18.67
N LEU A 145 14.26 2.97 18.96
CA LEU A 145 15.20 3.42 19.97
C LEU A 145 14.51 3.49 21.34
N MET A 146 15.01 2.70 22.28
CA MET A 146 14.69 2.84 23.71
C MET A 146 15.67 3.83 24.32
N ARG A 147 15.17 4.91 24.93
CA ARG A 147 15.98 5.84 25.71
C ARG A 147 16.20 5.29 27.11
N GLU A 148 17.32 5.63 27.73
CA GLU A 148 17.49 5.37 29.17
C GLU A 148 16.38 6.08 29.97
N GLY A 149 15.81 5.39 30.96
CA GLY A 149 14.68 5.88 31.73
C GLY A 149 13.33 5.55 31.07
N GLU A 150 12.39 6.48 31.14
CA GLU A 150 11.00 6.25 30.75
C GLU A 150 10.78 6.40 29.24
N ASN A 151 10.07 5.42 28.67
CA ASN A 151 9.65 5.37 27.28
C ASN A 151 8.15 5.13 27.21
N THR A 152 7.53 5.54 26.10
CA THR A 152 6.11 5.28 25.83
C THR A 152 5.95 4.50 24.53
N LEU A 153 5.12 3.46 24.57
CA LEU A 153 4.65 2.74 23.40
C LEU A 153 3.14 2.90 23.34
N MET A 154 2.62 3.49 22.27
CA MET A 154 1.20 3.55 22.01
C MET A 154 0.83 2.75 20.77
N LEU A 155 -0.17 1.88 20.86
CA LEU A 155 -0.66 1.06 19.76
C LEU A 155 -2.12 1.41 19.49
N LEU A 156 -2.46 1.72 18.24
CA LEU A 156 -3.85 1.77 17.80
C LEU A 156 -4.27 0.37 17.39
N ALA A 157 -5.21 -0.22 18.12
CA ALA A 157 -5.69 -1.55 17.82
C ALA A 157 -6.54 -1.58 16.52
N GLY A 158 -6.25 -2.58 15.69
CA GLY A 158 -6.91 -2.85 14.42
C GLY A 158 -8.03 -3.89 14.60
N ARG A 159 -7.93 -5.02 13.89
CA ARG A 159 -9.01 -6.03 13.75
C ARG A 159 -9.09 -7.03 14.92
N GLY A 160 -9.30 -6.53 16.13
CA GLY A 160 -9.89 -7.30 17.23
C GLY A 160 -8.92 -8.04 18.14
N ARG A 161 -7.63 -8.02 17.80
CA ARG A 161 -6.54 -8.52 18.63
C ARG A 161 -5.28 -7.70 18.40
N VAL A 162 -4.49 -7.49 19.44
CA VAL A 162 -3.15 -6.88 19.32
C VAL A 162 -2.14 -7.72 20.08
N THR A 163 -0.99 -7.98 19.48
CA THR A 163 0.20 -8.48 20.17
C THR A 163 1.36 -7.52 19.94
N ALA A 164 2.23 -7.39 20.95
CA ALA A 164 3.45 -6.63 20.83
C ALA A 164 4.55 -7.19 21.73
N LYS A 165 5.78 -7.23 21.21
CA LYS A 165 6.99 -7.52 21.97
C LYS A 165 8.17 -6.71 21.42
N LEU A 166 9.10 -6.39 22.30
CA LEU A 166 10.40 -5.85 21.95
C LEU A 166 11.41 -6.99 22.03
N ARG A 167 12.29 -7.12 21.04
CA ARG A 167 13.45 -8.02 21.11
C ARG A 167 14.74 -7.30 20.80
N ALA A 168 15.86 -7.81 21.29
CA ALA A 168 17.17 -7.35 20.86
C ALA A 168 17.35 -7.66 19.37
N PRO A 169 18.03 -6.77 18.63
CA PRO A 169 18.48 -7.09 17.28
C PRO A 169 19.54 -8.20 17.32
N THR A 170 19.57 -9.03 16.27
CA THR A 170 20.58 -10.08 16.06
C THR A 170 21.87 -9.54 15.44
N GLY A 171 21.85 -8.31 14.94
CA GLY A 171 23.02 -7.57 14.45
C GLY A 171 22.64 -6.16 14.02
N ASP A 172 23.63 -5.37 13.57
CA ASP A 172 23.41 -4.00 13.06
C ASP A 172 22.46 -3.98 11.85
N VAL A 173 22.48 -5.06 11.06
CA VAL A 173 21.59 -5.27 9.91
C VAL A 173 20.96 -6.65 10.02
N GLU A 174 19.67 -6.76 9.66
CA GLU A 174 18.94 -8.03 9.66
C GLU A 174 18.11 -8.20 8.39
N LEU A 175 17.91 -9.47 7.98
CA LEU A 175 16.98 -9.84 6.91
C LEU A 175 15.67 -10.33 7.51
N ASN A 176 14.54 -9.79 7.04
CA ASN A 176 13.22 -10.26 7.44
C ASN A 176 12.63 -11.21 6.38
N THR A 177 12.88 -12.51 6.56
CA THR A 177 12.41 -13.54 5.63
C THR A 177 10.90 -13.82 5.70
N ALA A 178 10.17 -13.18 6.63
CA ALA A 178 8.72 -13.34 6.73
C ALA A 178 7.97 -12.66 5.57
N ASP A 179 8.58 -11.68 4.89
CA ASP A 179 7.95 -10.92 3.81
C ASP A 179 8.81 -10.89 2.54
N VAL A 180 9.09 -12.06 1.96
CA VAL A 180 9.84 -12.16 0.68
C VAL A 180 8.88 -12.11 -0.50
N THR A 181 9.21 -11.32 -1.53
CA THR A 181 8.54 -11.44 -2.84
C THR A 181 9.42 -12.26 -3.78
N MET A 182 8.92 -13.42 -4.19
CA MET A 182 9.70 -14.41 -4.94
C MET A 182 8.92 -15.03 -6.11
N PRO A 183 9.61 -15.38 -7.22
CA PRO A 183 9.03 -16.12 -8.33
C PRO A 183 8.95 -17.62 -8.01
N ASP A 184 8.26 -18.37 -8.87
CA ASP A 184 8.54 -19.79 -9.02
C ASP A 184 9.59 -19.99 -10.12
N ILE A 185 10.50 -20.94 -9.94
CA ILE A 185 11.53 -21.26 -10.94
C ILE A 185 10.88 -22.15 -12.00
N THR A 186 10.83 -21.67 -13.24
CA THR A 186 10.14 -22.32 -14.35
C THR A 186 11.08 -22.70 -15.50
N ALA A 187 12.29 -22.15 -15.54
CA ALA A 187 13.29 -22.43 -16.54
C ALA A 187 14.69 -22.04 -16.02
N ASP A 188 15.74 -22.45 -16.73
CA ASP A 188 17.06 -21.89 -16.48
C ASP A 188 17.08 -20.41 -16.84
N GLY A 189 17.53 -19.55 -15.94
CA GLY A 189 17.44 -18.11 -16.21
C GLY A 189 17.85 -17.19 -15.08
N VAL A 190 17.64 -15.90 -15.36
CA VAL A 190 17.83 -14.81 -14.41
C VAL A 190 16.47 -14.46 -13.81
N TYR A 191 16.45 -14.36 -12.48
CA TYR A 191 15.26 -14.11 -11.69
C TYR A 191 15.48 -12.93 -10.76
N MET A 192 14.39 -12.26 -10.42
CA MET A 192 14.35 -11.18 -9.44
C MET A 192 13.52 -11.61 -8.24
N MET A 193 13.97 -11.28 -7.04
CA MET A 193 13.20 -11.35 -5.81
C MET A 193 13.44 -10.09 -4.97
N SER A 194 12.68 -9.89 -3.90
CA SER A 194 12.95 -8.82 -2.94
C SER A 194 12.80 -9.28 -1.50
N VAL A 195 13.65 -8.71 -0.64
CA VAL A 195 13.72 -9.06 0.79
C VAL A 195 13.80 -7.78 1.64
N PRO A 196 13.04 -7.68 2.74
CA PRO A 196 13.20 -6.58 3.68
C PRO A 196 14.50 -6.69 4.47
N VAL A 197 15.23 -5.58 4.51
CA VAL A 197 16.47 -5.39 5.26
C VAL A 197 16.23 -4.34 6.33
N LEU A 198 16.53 -4.67 7.58
CA LEU A 198 16.43 -3.77 8.73
C LEU A 198 17.79 -3.10 8.97
N ASN A 199 17.78 -1.80 9.24
CA ASN A 199 18.92 -1.10 9.84
C ASN A 199 18.62 -0.87 11.33
N ASN A 200 19.31 -1.63 12.17
CA ASN A 200 19.17 -1.59 13.63
C ASN A 200 20.11 -0.58 14.29
N THR A 201 20.61 0.41 13.55
CA THR A 201 21.50 1.45 14.07
C THR A 201 20.85 2.83 14.02
N ASN A 202 21.42 3.78 14.77
CA ASN A 202 21.01 5.18 14.78
C ASN A 202 21.67 6.00 13.65
N ALA A 203 22.36 5.34 12.71
CA ALA A 203 23.01 6.00 11.58
C ALA A 203 22.51 5.43 10.25
N THR A 204 22.58 6.23 9.19
CA THR A 204 22.35 5.72 7.83
C THR A 204 23.43 4.71 7.46
N MET A 205 23.04 3.54 6.98
CA MET A 205 23.97 2.51 6.51
C MET A 205 23.99 2.42 4.99
N GLN A 206 25.18 2.54 4.40
CA GLN A 206 25.40 2.23 2.99
C GLN A 206 25.73 0.75 2.86
N VAL A 207 24.83 -0.02 2.24
CA VAL A 207 24.97 -1.47 2.09
C VAL A 207 24.98 -1.86 0.62
N ARG A 208 25.47 -3.06 0.34
CA ARG A 208 25.24 -3.77 -0.91
C ARG A 208 24.55 -5.10 -0.62
N VAL A 209 23.62 -5.50 -1.48
CA VAL A 209 22.85 -6.74 -1.33
C VAL A 209 22.96 -7.54 -2.61
N GLY A 210 23.23 -8.84 -2.47
CA GLY A 210 23.37 -9.77 -3.60
C GLY A 210 22.78 -11.13 -3.25
N ALA A 211 22.40 -11.90 -4.27
CA ALA A 211 21.81 -13.22 -4.10
C ALA A 211 22.41 -14.25 -5.06
N THR A 212 22.50 -15.50 -4.61
CA THR A 212 22.99 -16.62 -5.43
C THR A 212 22.21 -17.89 -5.12
N ALA A 213 21.83 -18.62 -6.17
CA ALA A 213 21.30 -19.97 -6.01
C ALA A 213 22.42 -20.92 -5.55
N LEU A 214 22.06 -21.88 -4.71
CA LEU A 214 22.95 -22.90 -4.17
C LEU A 214 22.65 -24.26 -4.82
N THR A 215 23.70 -25.02 -5.10
CA THR A 215 23.60 -26.44 -5.43
C THR A 215 23.24 -27.26 -4.19
N PRO A 216 22.69 -28.49 -4.35
CA PRO A 216 22.42 -29.38 -3.21
C PRO A 216 23.66 -29.64 -2.34
N ALA A 217 24.85 -29.70 -2.94
CA ALA A 217 26.11 -29.86 -2.21
C ALA A 217 26.46 -28.63 -1.35
N GLU A 218 26.26 -27.41 -1.87
CA GLU A 218 26.48 -26.14 -1.16
C GLU A 218 25.41 -25.85 -0.09
N VAL A 219 24.24 -26.49 -0.18
CA VAL A 219 23.26 -26.50 0.92
C VAL A 219 23.71 -27.45 2.03
N ALA A 220 24.23 -28.63 1.67
CA ALA A 220 24.67 -29.64 2.63
C ALA A 220 25.98 -29.30 3.35
N GLN A 221 26.83 -28.47 2.74
CA GLN A 221 28.09 -28.00 3.31
C GLN A 221 28.01 -26.49 3.54
N TRP A 222 28.32 -26.02 4.76
CA TRP A 222 28.51 -24.59 4.99
C TRP A 222 29.78 -24.13 4.26
N ILE A 223 29.62 -23.61 3.04
CA ILE A 223 30.75 -23.10 2.26
C ILE A 223 30.79 -21.58 2.37
N ASP A 224 31.72 -21.07 3.17
CA ASP A 224 31.98 -19.63 3.36
C ASP A 224 32.42 -18.92 2.06
N GLY A 225 32.78 -19.67 1.00
CA GLY A 225 33.24 -19.13 -0.28
C GLY A 225 32.17 -18.87 -1.34
N VAL A 226 30.90 -19.29 -1.15
CA VAL A 226 29.85 -19.02 -2.14
C VAL A 226 29.36 -17.58 -1.99
N ARG A 227 29.53 -16.78 -3.04
CA ARG A 227 29.18 -15.36 -3.07
C ARG A 227 28.43 -14.98 -4.34
N PRO A 228 27.55 -13.98 -4.27
CA PRO A 228 26.87 -13.47 -5.45
C PRO A 228 27.85 -12.71 -6.35
N THR A 229 27.68 -12.86 -7.66
CA THR A 229 28.48 -12.18 -8.69
C THR A 229 27.93 -10.79 -9.03
N LYS A 230 26.69 -10.50 -8.65
CA LYS A 230 26.05 -9.20 -8.80
C LYS A 230 25.61 -8.65 -7.45
N TRP A 231 25.82 -7.36 -7.28
CA TRP A 231 25.49 -6.61 -6.07
C TRP A 231 24.72 -5.35 -6.45
N ALA A 232 23.71 -5.00 -5.65
CA ALA A 232 23.00 -3.73 -5.74
C ALA A 232 23.23 -2.92 -4.46
N SER A 233 23.49 -1.63 -4.59
CA SER A 233 23.77 -0.73 -3.46
C SER A 233 22.51 -0.03 -2.98
N PHE A 234 22.37 0.09 -1.66
CA PHE A 234 21.24 0.73 -1.01
C PHE A 234 21.69 1.59 0.16
N SER A 235 20.99 2.70 0.37
CA SER A 235 21.09 3.53 1.58
C SER A 235 19.94 3.15 2.50
N LEU A 236 20.24 2.65 3.69
CA LEU A 236 19.24 2.29 4.70
C LEU A 236 19.18 3.41 5.76
N PRO A 237 18.06 4.16 5.86
CA PRO A 237 17.90 5.16 6.92
C PRO A 237 18.05 4.55 8.31
N PRO A 238 18.40 5.35 9.34
CA PRO A 238 18.48 4.85 10.71
C PRO A 238 17.14 4.28 11.18
N LEU A 239 17.21 3.19 11.94
CA LEU A 239 16.06 2.55 12.57
C LEU A 239 14.94 2.17 11.60
N SER A 240 15.29 1.74 10.40
CA SER A 240 14.34 1.53 9.30
C SER A 240 14.27 0.09 8.82
N ILE A 241 13.25 -0.19 8.01
CA ILE A 241 13.12 -1.40 7.21
C ILE A 241 12.95 -0.99 5.75
N THR A 242 13.65 -1.66 4.83
CA THR A 242 13.59 -1.37 3.39
C THR A 242 13.55 -2.68 2.60
N LYS A 243 12.54 -2.87 1.75
CA LYS A 243 12.42 -4.06 0.89
C LYS A 243 13.21 -3.88 -0.40
N VAL A 244 14.36 -4.53 -0.48
CA VAL A 244 15.33 -4.32 -1.56
C VAL A 244 15.19 -5.40 -2.64
N PRO A 245 15.25 -5.01 -3.93
CA PRO A 245 15.28 -5.97 -5.04
C PRO A 245 16.67 -6.57 -5.22
N VAL A 246 16.73 -7.87 -5.53
CA VAL A 246 17.97 -8.60 -5.82
C VAL A 246 17.80 -9.52 -7.01
N GLU A 247 18.83 -9.57 -7.85
CA GLU A 247 18.92 -10.47 -9.02
C GLU A 247 19.71 -11.72 -8.62
N PHE A 248 19.28 -12.88 -9.14
CA PHE A 248 20.05 -14.13 -9.05
C PHE A 248 19.81 -14.98 -10.30
N ARG A 249 20.73 -15.91 -10.57
CA ARG A 249 20.56 -16.93 -11.61
C ARG A 249 20.19 -18.25 -10.94
N ALA A 250 19.22 -18.96 -11.51
CA ALA A 250 18.80 -20.28 -11.05
C ALA A 250 18.67 -21.25 -12.22
N ALA A 251 18.90 -22.53 -11.94
CA ALA A 251 18.64 -23.64 -12.85
C ALA A 251 17.34 -24.35 -12.43
N TYR A 252 16.52 -24.70 -13.41
CA TYR A 252 15.27 -25.41 -13.22
C TYR A 252 15.51 -26.87 -12.83
N GLN A 253 14.73 -27.33 -11.85
CA GLN A 253 14.79 -28.70 -11.34
C GLN A 253 13.36 -29.19 -11.09
N ASP A 254 12.80 -30.01 -11.99
CA ASP A 254 11.38 -30.40 -11.95
C ASP A 254 10.97 -30.99 -10.59
N GLY A 255 9.90 -30.43 -10.00
CA GLY A 255 9.36 -30.84 -8.70
C GLY A 255 10.24 -30.54 -7.47
N ALA A 256 11.38 -29.88 -7.63
CA ALA A 256 12.31 -29.57 -6.54
C ALA A 256 12.13 -28.15 -5.98
N LYS A 257 12.99 -27.79 -5.02
CA LYS A 257 13.18 -26.40 -4.58
C LYS A 257 14.61 -25.97 -4.83
N VAL A 258 14.80 -24.69 -5.15
CA VAL A 258 16.11 -24.05 -5.26
C VAL A 258 16.33 -23.21 -4.02
N ALA A 259 17.41 -23.49 -3.29
CA ALA A 259 17.85 -22.64 -2.18
C ALA A 259 18.61 -21.43 -2.74
N VAL A 260 18.20 -20.23 -2.37
CA VAL A 260 18.84 -18.97 -2.75
C VAL A 260 19.33 -18.27 -1.50
N ARG A 261 20.64 -18.02 -1.42
CA ARG A 261 21.24 -17.27 -0.31
C ARG A 261 21.35 -15.80 -0.66
N VAL A 262 20.79 -14.95 0.19
CA VAL A 262 20.92 -13.49 0.13
C VAL A 262 21.98 -13.05 1.12
N PHE A 263 22.84 -12.14 0.70
CA PHE A 263 23.90 -11.53 1.50
C PHE A 263 23.70 -10.02 1.58
N VAL A 264 24.01 -9.46 2.74
CA VAL A 264 24.11 -8.02 2.96
C VAL A 264 25.50 -7.70 3.49
N ASP A 265 26.17 -6.78 2.80
CA ASP A 265 27.49 -6.27 3.13
C ASP A 265 27.46 -4.75 3.26
N ARG A 266 28.47 -4.15 3.90
CA ARG A 266 28.75 -2.73 3.72
C ARG A 266 29.08 -2.46 2.25
N ALA A 267 28.72 -1.29 1.75
CA ALA A 267 28.84 -0.98 0.32
C ALA A 267 30.29 -1.13 -0.22
N THR A 268 31.30 -0.89 0.62
CA THR A 268 32.72 -0.82 0.22
C THR A 268 33.55 -2.04 0.63
N GLU A 269 33.01 -3.00 1.37
CA GLU A 269 33.78 -4.13 1.90
C GLU A 269 32.94 -5.41 2.03
N GLU A 270 33.60 -6.56 1.96
CA GLU A 270 32.97 -7.86 2.23
C GLU A 270 32.93 -8.11 3.74
N SER A 271 31.90 -7.56 4.39
CA SER A 271 31.76 -7.56 5.84
C SER A 271 30.92 -8.71 6.40
N GLY A 272 30.08 -9.35 5.58
CA GLY A 272 29.14 -10.39 6.03
C GLY A 272 28.14 -9.90 7.08
N LEU A 273 27.55 -8.71 6.91
CA LEU A 273 26.66 -8.10 7.93
C LEU A 273 25.47 -8.99 8.25
N ALA A 274 24.86 -9.58 7.23
CA ALA A 274 23.74 -10.51 7.38
C ALA A 274 23.63 -11.43 6.15
N PHE A 275 23.05 -12.61 6.33
CA PHE A 275 22.61 -13.46 5.23
C PHE A 275 21.39 -14.29 5.64
N ALA A 276 20.64 -14.76 4.64
CA ALA A 276 19.55 -15.69 4.84
C ALA A 276 19.41 -16.60 3.61
N THR A 277 18.96 -17.84 3.82
CA THR A 277 18.66 -18.78 2.72
C THR A 277 17.15 -18.89 2.57
N ILE A 278 16.66 -18.73 1.34
CA ILE A 278 15.25 -18.73 0.96
C ILE A 278 15.04 -19.87 -0.02
N GLU A 279 14.04 -20.72 0.20
CA GLU A 279 13.69 -21.81 -0.73
C GLU A 279 12.62 -21.36 -1.73
N LEU A 280 12.92 -21.49 -3.02
CA LEU A 280 11.98 -21.18 -4.10
C LEU A 280 11.51 -22.47 -4.78
N PRO A 281 10.21 -22.66 -5.00
CA PRO A 281 9.69 -23.85 -5.67
C PRO A 281 10.06 -23.85 -7.17
N CYS A 282 10.35 -25.03 -7.71
CA CYS A 282 10.41 -25.26 -9.15
C CYS A 282 9.07 -25.81 -9.64
N VAL A 283 8.48 -25.13 -10.62
CA VAL A 283 7.16 -25.45 -11.15
C VAL A 283 7.25 -25.52 -12.67
N LYS A 284 6.57 -26.50 -13.30
CA LYS A 284 6.52 -26.60 -14.76
C LYS A 284 5.93 -25.32 -15.37
N PRO A 285 6.47 -24.78 -16.47
CA PRO A 285 5.91 -23.61 -17.16
C PRO A 285 4.43 -23.73 -17.53
N GLU A 286 3.95 -24.95 -17.77
CA GLU A 286 2.58 -25.25 -18.15
C GLU A 286 1.63 -25.36 -16.95
N SER A 287 2.17 -25.42 -15.74
CA SER A 287 1.38 -25.43 -14.49
C SER A 287 1.14 -24.02 -13.98
N THR A 288 0.13 -23.85 -13.13
CA THR A 288 -0.12 -22.58 -12.44
C THR A 288 1.10 -22.18 -11.61
N HIS A 289 1.65 -20.99 -11.87
CA HIS A 289 2.90 -20.54 -11.27
C HIS A 289 2.96 -19.01 -11.09
N LYS A 290 3.92 -18.55 -10.28
CA LYS A 290 4.22 -17.13 -10.06
C LYS A 290 5.37 -16.65 -10.96
N ARG A 291 5.26 -15.42 -11.44
CA ARG A 291 6.35 -14.70 -12.12
C ARG A 291 6.57 -13.35 -11.46
N THR A 292 7.83 -12.91 -11.39
CA THR A 292 8.18 -11.58 -10.89
C THR A 292 8.46 -10.60 -12.02
N PHE A 293 8.28 -9.32 -11.72
CA PHE A 293 8.63 -8.19 -12.57
C PHE A 293 9.06 -7.00 -11.71
N VAL A 294 9.74 -6.02 -12.31
CA VAL A 294 10.10 -4.77 -11.63
C VAL A 294 9.04 -3.73 -11.97
N SER A 295 8.38 -3.17 -10.94
CA SER A 295 7.32 -2.17 -11.11
C SER A 295 7.91 -0.79 -11.45
N GLY A 296 7.28 -0.10 -12.40
CA GLY A 296 7.57 1.29 -12.76
C GLY A 296 7.07 2.31 -11.75
N ILE A 297 6.21 1.91 -10.80
CA ILE A 297 5.69 2.78 -9.73
C ILE A 297 6.82 3.20 -8.79
N ASP A 298 7.68 2.25 -8.41
CA ASP A 298 8.64 2.45 -7.31
C ASP A 298 9.95 1.67 -7.49
N GLY A 299 10.11 0.87 -8.55
CA GLY A 299 11.29 0.03 -8.77
C GLY A 299 11.34 -1.24 -7.91
N SER A 300 10.27 -1.55 -7.17
CA SER A 300 10.18 -2.79 -6.40
C SER A 300 9.96 -4.02 -7.29
N VAL A 301 10.38 -5.18 -6.81
CA VAL A 301 9.99 -6.46 -7.40
C VAL A 301 8.60 -6.83 -6.91
N GLN A 302 7.67 -6.95 -7.84
CA GLN A 302 6.32 -7.47 -7.63
C GLN A 302 6.18 -8.84 -8.29
N TYR A 303 5.11 -9.57 -7.97
CA TYR A 303 4.77 -10.80 -8.65
C TYR A 303 3.33 -10.80 -9.16
N TYR A 304 3.05 -11.69 -10.10
CA TYR A 304 1.70 -12.07 -10.51
C TYR A 304 1.65 -13.59 -10.67
N ALA A 305 0.47 -14.18 -10.53
CA ALA A 305 0.25 -15.58 -10.83
C ALA A 305 -0.36 -15.77 -12.22
N VAL A 306 -0.14 -16.93 -12.81
CA VAL A 306 -0.66 -17.28 -14.12
C VAL A 306 -1.24 -18.68 -14.13
N VAL A 307 -2.36 -18.85 -14.84
CA VAL A 307 -2.83 -20.15 -15.33
C VAL A 307 -2.53 -20.17 -16.84
N PRO A 308 -1.51 -20.93 -17.28
CA PRO A 308 -1.14 -21.00 -18.68
C PRO A 308 -2.26 -21.61 -19.54
N ALA A 309 -2.29 -21.23 -20.81
CA ALA A 309 -3.17 -21.89 -21.77
C ALA A 309 -2.68 -23.34 -22.01
N VAL A 310 -3.60 -24.31 -22.01
CA VAL A 310 -3.27 -25.71 -22.30
C VAL A 310 -3.21 -25.89 -23.82
N LYS A 311 -2.04 -26.26 -24.35
CA LYS A 311 -1.94 -26.63 -25.77
C LYS A 311 -2.55 -28.01 -25.98
N ASP A 312 -3.52 -28.11 -26.88
CA ASP A 312 -4.05 -29.41 -27.29
C ASP A 312 -3.02 -30.11 -28.19
N ALA A 313 -2.44 -31.21 -27.71
CA ALA A 313 -1.37 -31.92 -28.40
C ALA A 313 -1.82 -32.59 -29.72
N LEU A 314 -3.13 -32.65 -29.97
CA LEU A 314 -3.75 -33.30 -31.14
C LEU A 314 -4.21 -32.32 -32.24
N SER A 315 -4.07 -31.00 -32.05
CA SER A 315 -4.50 -30.01 -33.04
C SER A 315 -3.43 -29.80 -34.13
N GLU A 316 -3.72 -30.22 -35.36
CA GLU A 316 -2.88 -29.93 -36.55
C GLU A 316 -3.04 -28.48 -37.06
N VAL A 317 -4.02 -27.73 -36.55
CA VAL A 317 -4.22 -26.31 -36.88
C VAL A 317 -3.24 -25.48 -36.03
N PRO A 318 -2.52 -24.49 -36.62
CA PRO A 318 -1.69 -23.57 -35.83
C PRO A 318 -2.53 -22.95 -34.72
N ALA A 319 -2.15 -23.14 -33.46
CA ALA A 319 -2.86 -22.57 -32.34
C ALA A 319 -2.91 -21.05 -32.50
N GLU A 320 -4.12 -20.48 -32.65
CA GLU A 320 -4.30 -19.04 -32.56
C GLU A 320 -3.74 -18.54 -31.23
N ALA A 321 -3.20 -17.32 -31.21
CA ALA A 321 -2.75 -16.70 -29.98
C ALA A 321 -3.90 -16.70 -28.95
N PRO A 322 -3.67 -17.16 -27.70
CA PRO A 322 -4.73 -17.28 -26.71
C PRO A 322 -5.26 -15.89 -26.32
N GLY A 323 -6.52 -15.84 -25.89
CA GLY A 323 -7.07 -14.65 -25.24
C GLY A 323 -6.39 -14.37 -23.89
N PHE A 324 -6.42 -13.12 -23.46
CA PHE A 324 -5.89 -12.69 -22.17
C PHE A 324 -7.03 -12.38 -21.20
N VAL A 325 -7.04 -13.05 -20.04
CA VAL A 325 -8.00 -12.79 -18.97
C VAL A 325 -7.25 -12.23 -17.77
N LEU A 326 -7.55 -10.98 -17.42
CA LEU A 326 -7.10 -10.35 -16.18
C LEU A 326 -8.07 -10.73 -15.05
N SER A 327 -7.64 -11.57 -14.11
CA SER A 327 -8.47 -11.98 -12.97
C SER A 327 -8.03 -11.28 -11.69
N LEU A 328 -8.88 -10.39 -11.19
CA LEU A 328 -8.62 -9.60 -9.99
C LEU A 328 -9.11 -10.37 -8.75
N HIS A 329 -8.26 -10.53 -7.75
CA HIS A 329 -8.56 -11.28 -6.53
C HIS A 329 -9.41 -10.50 -5.50
N GLY A 330 -10.10 -11.26 -4.65
CA GLY A 330 -10.85 -10.77 -3.49
C GLY A 330 -9.96 -10.26 -2.35
N ALA A 331 -10.57 -9.64 -1.34
CA ALA A 331 -9.84 -9.16 -0.17
C ALA A 331 -9.26 -10.34 0.63
N SER A 332 -8.02 -10.20 1.10
CA SER A 332 -7.28 -11.27 1.82
C SER A 332 -6.86 -12.48 0.98
N VAL A 333 -7.04 -12.44 -0.34
CA VAL A 333 -6.67 -13.53 -1.25
C VAL A 333 -5.30 -13.23 -1.87
N GLU A 334 -4.36 -14.18 -1.82
CA GLU A 334 -3.11 -14.09 -2.57
C GLU A 334 -3.34 -14.38 -4.06
N ALA A 335 -2.58 -13.73 -4.94
CA ALA A 335 -2.74 -13.87 -6.39
C ALA A 335 -2.63 -15.34 -6.86
N ILE A 336 -1.77 -16.13 -6.22
CA ILE A 336 -1.59 -17.55 -6.55
C ILE A 336 -2.80 -18.40 -6.18
N ASP A 337 -3.52 -18.05 -5.10
CA ASP A 337 -4.72 -18.77 -4.68
C ASP A 337 -5.90 -18.41 -5.59
N GLN A 338 -6.00 -17.15 -6.03
CA GLN A 338 -6.92 -16.75 -7.10
C GLN A 338 -6.66 -17.54 -8.39
N ALA A 339 -5.39 -17.70 -8.80
CA ALA A 339 -5.06 -18.47 -10.00
C ALA A 339 -5.40 -19.96 -9.84
N ARG A 340 -5.19 -20.55 -8.66
CA ARG A 340 -5.53 -21.96 -8.36
C ARG A 340 -7.03 -22.23 -8.32
N ALA A 341 -7.85 -21.20 -8.16
CA ALA A 341 -9.31 -21.32 -8.21
C ALA A 341 -9.85 -21.50 -9.65
N TYR A 342 -9.02 -21.40 -10.68
CA TYR A 342 -9.39 -21.65 -12.07
C TYR A 342 -8.92 -23.02 -12.57
N SER A 343 -9.75 -23.65 -13.40
CA SER A 343 -9.31 -24.67 -14.34
C SER A 343 -8.55 -24.06 -15.53
N ALA A 344 -7.49 -24.72 -15.96
CA ALA A 344 -6.73 -24.31 -17.14
C ALA A 344 -7.57 -24.45 -18.42
N LYS A 345 -7.41 -23.53 -19.37
CA LYS A 345 -8.21 -23.44 -20.60
C LYS A 345 -7.30 -23.47 -21.82
N SER A 346 -7.76 -24.02 -22.94
CA SER A 346 -6.93 -24.09 -24.14
C SER A 346 -6.82 -22.77 -24.90
N ASP A 347 -7.80 -21.90 -24.72
CA ASP A 347 -7.99 -20.68 -25.49
C ASP A 347 -7.69 -19.38 -24.73
N PHE A 348 -7.35 -19.48 -23.44
CA PHE A 348 -7.06 -18.33 -22.58
C PHE A 348 -5.83 -18.54 -21.71
N VAL A 349 -5.05 -17.47 -21.54
CA VAL A 349 -4.11 -17.33 -20.42
C VAL A 349 -4.79 -16.45 -19.37
N ILE A 350 -4.91 -16.98 -18.14
CA ILE A 350 -5.51 -16.25 -17.01
C ILE A 350 -4.37 -15.71 -16.15
N VAL A 351 -4.39 -14.41 -15.87
CA VAL A 351 -3.34 -13.73 -15.13
C VAL A 351 -3.93 -13.00 -13.94
N CYS A 352 -3.38 -13.30 -12.76
CA CYS A 352 -3.82 -12.77 -11.48
C CYS A 352 -2.75 -11.81 -10.92
N PRO A 353 -2.91 -10.48 -11.04
CA PRO A 353 -2.08 -9.50 -10.35
C PRO A 353 -2.26 -9.57 -8.82
N THR A 354 -1.45 -8.84 -8.05
CA THR A 354 -1.46 -8.90 -6.58
C THR A 354 -2.16 -7.75 -5.90
N ASN A 355 -2.64 -6.75 -6.65
CA ASN A 355 -3.15 -5.49 -6.08
C ASN A 355 -2.11 -4.85 -5.14
N ARG A 356 -0.82 -5.09 -5.40
CA ARG A 356 0.32 -4.91 -4.48
C ARG A 356 0.29 -5.81 -3.22
N ARG A 357 -0.88 -6.11 -2.64
CA ARG A 357 -1.08 -7.02 -1.49
C ARG A 357 -2.50 -7.63 -1.50
N PRO A 358 -2.77 -8.71 -0.74
CA PRO A 358 -4.09 -9.33 -0.63
C PRO A 358 -5.26 -8.38 -0.29
N PHE A 359 -5.02 -7.35 0.52
CA PHE A 359 -5.96 -6.23 0.71
C PHE A 359 -5.60 -5.03 -0.17
N GLY A 360 -4.29 -4.76 -0.31
CA GLY A 360 -3.75 -3.79 -1.26
C GLY A 360 -4.44 -2.43 -1.21
N PHE A 361 -4.90 -2.00 -2.38
CA PHE A 361 -5.59 -0.73 -2.59
C PHE A 361 -6.99 -0.92 -3.17
N ASP A 362 -7.67 -2.03 -2.86
CA ASP A 362 -9.00 -2.36 -3.40
C ASP A 362 -9.11 -2.26 -4.95
N TRP A 363 -8.02 -2.48 -5.69
CA TRP A 363 -7.95 -2.24 -7.15
C TRP A 363 -8.24 -0.80 -7.59
N GLU A 364 -8.24 0.14 -6.65
CA GLU A 364 -8.15 1.57 -6.90
C GLU A 364 -6.69 2.04 -6.83
N ASP A 365 -6.46 3.30 -7.16
CA ASP A 365 -5.17 3.95 -6.99
C ASP A 365 -4.00 3.12 -7.57
N TRP A 366 -2.98 2.79 -6.76
CA TRP A 366 -1.83 1.98 -7.19
C TRP A 366 -2.19 0.52 -7.48
N GLY A 367 -3.27 -0.01 -6.90
CA GLY A 367 -3.78 -1.35 -7.20
C GLY A 367 -4.24 -1.49 -8.65
N ARG A 368 -4.86 -0.42 -9.18
CA ARG A 368 -5.22 -0.33 -10.60
C ARG A 368 -3.97 -0.28 -11.49
N VAL A 369 -2.99 0.55 -11.13
CA VAL A 369 -1.74 0.69 -11.90
C VAL A 369 -1.00 -0.65 -11.94
N ASP A 370 -0.90 -1.35 -10.81
CA ASP A 370 -0.33 -2.71 -10.71
C ASP A 370 -0.98 -3.70 -11.70
N ALA A 371 -2.32 -3.72 -11.75
CA ALA A 371 -3.06 -4.58 -12.67
C ALA A 371 -2.72 -4.30 -14.14
N ILE A 372 -2.55 -3.03 -14.52
CA ILE A 372 -2.17 -2.65 -15.88
C ILE A 372 -0.70 -2.95 -16.18
N GLU A 373 0.23 -2.77 -15.22
CA GLU A 373 1.62 -3.20 -15.38
C GLU A 373 1.72 -4.70 -15.65
N VAL A 374 1.01 -5.50 -14.84
CA VAL A 374 0.94 -6.96 -14.99
C VAL A 374 0.36 -7.34 -16.36
N MET A 375 -0.74 -6.71 -16.78
CA MET A 375 -1.33 -6.94 -18.10
C MET A 375 -0.32 -6.67 -19.23
N ASN A 376 0.41 -5.56 -19.17
CA ASN A 376 1.42 -5.23 -20.19
C ASN A 376 2.62 -6.19 -20.20
N VAL A 377 3.09 -6.62 -19.04
CA VAL A 377 4.20 -7.59 -18.93
C VAL A 377 3.75 -8.97 -19.40
N ALA A 378 2.60 -9.46 -18.93
CA ALA A 378 2.14 -10.80 -19.22
C ALA A 378 1.71 -10.99 -20.68
N LYS A 379 1.04 -10.00 -21.30
CA LYS A 379 0.68 -10.06 -22.74
C LYS A 379 1.91 -10.24 -23.64
N ARG A 380 3.02 -9.57 -23.30
CA ARG A 380 4.30 -9.71 -24.03
C ARG A 380 4.93 -11.08 -23.82
N TRP A 381 4.89 -11.59 -22.58
CA TRP A 381 5.45 -12.90 -22.24
C TRP A 381 4.71 -14.06 -22.90
N TYR A 382 3.38 -13.99 -22.96
CA TYR A 382 2.54 -15.09 -23.46
C TYR A 382 2.07 -14.93 -24.90
N GLY A 383 2.37 -13.80 -25.55
CA GLY A 383 2.01 -13.55 -26.95
C GLY A 383 0.51 -13.64 -27.20
N THR A 384 -0.31 -13.04 -26.33
CA THR A 384 -1.78 -13.15 -26.41
C THR A 384 -2.37 -12.33 -27.57
N ASN A 385 -3.57 -12.73 -28.03
CA ASN A 385 -4.27 -12.02 -29.09
C ASN A 385 -4.70 -10.62 -28.60
N PRO A 386 -4.25 -9.52 -29.24
CA PRO A 386 -4.53 -8.16 -28.79
C PRO A 386 -6.00 -7.74 -28.99
N ARG A 387 -6.84 -8.53 -29.64
CA ARG A 387 -8.29 -8.28 -29.75
C ARG A 387 -9.10 -9.03 -28.69
N ARG A 388 -8.52 -10.07 -28.09
CA ARG A 388 -9.17 -10.94 -27.10
C ARG A 388 -8.62 -10.62 -25.71
N GLN A 389 -9.09 -9.54 -25.12
CA GLN A 389 -8.65 -9.04 -23.82
C GLN A 389 -9.87 -8.86 -22.91
N TYR A 390 -9.83 -9.44 -21.71
CA TYR A 390 -10.97 -9.51 -20.80
C TYR A 390 -10.55 -9.22 -19.37
N VAL A 391 -11.50 -8.76 -18.56
CA VAL A 391 -11.31 -8.54 -17.12
C VAL A 391 -12.43 -9.19 -16.31
N THR A 392 -12.08 -9.85 -15.23
CA THR A 392 -13.00 -10.47 -14.27
C THR A 392 -12.41 -10.44 -12.87
N GLY A 393 -13.20 -10.79 -11.87
CA GLY A 393 -12.75 -10.87 -10.49
C GLY A 393 -13.92 -11.05 -9.53
N HIS A 394 -13.61 -11.54 -8.33
CA HIS A 394 -14.60 -11.82 -7.28
C HIS A 394 -14.46 -10.88 -6.08
N SER A 395 -15.57 -10.46 -5.47
CA SER A 395 -15.57 -9.62 -4.27
C SER A 395 -14.86 -8.27 -4.50
N MET A 396 -13.76 -8.00 -3.79
CA MET A 396 -12.86 -6.87 -4.09
C MET A 396 -12.39 -6.87 -5.55
N GLY A 397 -12.13 -8.03 -6.13
CA GLY A 397 -11.80 -8.19 -7.54
C GLY A 397 -12.98 -7.89 -8.48
N GLY A 398 -14.21 -8.14 -8.05
CA GLY A 398 -15.42 -7.74 -8.77
C GLY A 398 -15.56 -6.22 -8.78
N HIS A 399 -15.27 -5.55 -7.66
CA HIS A 399 -15.13 -4.10 -7.61
C HIS A 399 -14.04 -3.58 -8.55
N GLY A 400 -12.86 -4.21 -8.54
CA GLY A 400 -11.78 -3.89 -9.47
C GLY A 400 -12.16 -4.06 -10.93
N THR A 401 -13.00 -5.06 -11.24
CA THR A 401 -13.48 -5.31 -12.61
C THR A 401 -14.31 -4.14 -13.11
N TRP A 402 -15.24 -3.66 -12.27
CA TRP A 402 -15.99 -2.44 -12.55
C TRP A 402 -15.09 -1.21 -12.71
N GLN A 403 -14.10 -1.04 -11.83
CA GLN A 403 -13.14 0.06 -11.87
C GLN A 403 -12.38 0.10 -13.19
N LEU A 404 -11.72 -1.01 -13.54
CA LEU A 404 -10.88 -1.09 -14.73
C LEU A 404 -11.71 -0.98 -16.01
N ALA A 405 -12.85 -1.66 -16.10
CA ALA A 405 -13.70 -1.62 -17.29
C ALA A 405 -14.27 -0.21 -17.55
N THR A 406 -14.69 0.51 -16.50
CA THR A 406 -15.23 1.87 -16.68
C THR A 406 -14.15 2.93 -16.90
N LEU A 407 -12.91 2.71 -16.44
CA LEU A 407 -11.79 3.64 -16.65
C LEU A 407 -11.05 3.42 -17.96
N TYR A 408 -10.99 2.18 -18.43
CA TYR A 408 -10.26 1.77 -19.63
C TYR A 408 -11.14 0.91 -20.55
N PRO A 409 -12.28 1.46 -21.03
CA PRO A 409 -13.27 0.70 -21.82
C PRO A 409 -12.71 0.19 -23.16
N ASP A 410 -11.61 0.76 -23.65
CA ASP A 410 -10.93 0.38 -24.89
C ASP A 410 -9.92 -0.77 -24.71
N LEU A 411 -9.62 -1.16 -23.46
CA LEU A 411 -8.70 -2.27 -23.17
C LEU A 411 -9.39 -3.64 -23.17
N PHE A 412 -10.70 -3.69 -22.95
CA PHE A 412 -11.42 -4.93 -22.70
C PHE A 412 -12.57 -5.13 -23.69
N ALA A 413 -12.59 -6.29 -24.36
CA ALA A 413 -13.71 -6.71 -25.19
C ALA A 413 -14.94 -7.08 -24.35
N ALA A 414 -14.71 -7.61 -23.16
CA ALA A 414 -15.76 -7.91 -22.18
C ALA A 414 -15.24 -7.79 -20.74
N ALA A 415 -16.17 -7.52 -19.83
CA ALA A 415 -15.94 -7.42 -18.39
C ALA A 415 -16.94 -8.30 -17.63
N ALA A 416 -16.47 -9.07 -16.65
CA ALA A 416 -17.31 -9.99 -15.90
C ALA A 416 -17.12 -9.87 -14.38
N PRO A 417 -17.73 -8.87 -13.73
CA PRO A 417 -17.64 -8.70 -12.29
C PRO A 417 -18.44 -9.78 -11.55
N SER A 418 -17.82 -10.46 -10.59
CA SER A 418 -18.45 -11.45 -9.72
C SER A 418 -18.50 -10.95 -8.28
N ALA A 419 -19.68 -11.01 -7.64
CA ALA A 419 -19.89 -10.60 -6.26
C ALA A 419 -19.27 -9.23 -5.87
N GLY A 420 -19.22 -8.27 -6.81
CA GLY A 420 -18.46 -7.03 -6.67
C GLY A 420 -19.33 -5.80 -6.39
N TRP A 421 -18.86 -4.91 -5.51
CA TRP A 421 -19.54 -3.63 -5.26
C TRP A 421 -19.17 -2.56 -6.29
N LEU A 422 -20.08 -1.61 -6.53
CA LEU A 422 -19.84 -0.51 -7.47
C LEU A 422 -18.92 0.56 -6.87
N SER A 423 -19.15 0.93 -5.62
CA SER A 423 -18.44 2.02 -4.92
C SER A 423 -18.42 1.77 -3.42
N PHE A 424 -17.44 2.31 -2.67
CA PHE A 424 -17.46 2.21 -1.20
C PHE A 424 -18.73 2.79 -0.58
N ASP A 425 -19.29 3.84 -1.17
CA ASP A 425 -20.55 4.42 -0.73
C ASP A 425 -21.73 3.45 -0.91
N THR A 426 -21.80 2.69 -2.00
CA THR A 426 -22.90 1.71 -2.18
C THR A 426 -22.71 0.51 -1.26
N TYR A 427 -21.46 0.09 -1.06
CA TYR A 427 -21.13 -1.02 -0.18
C TYR A 427 -21.43 -0.72 1.31
N SER A 428 -21.08 0.49 1.78
CA SER A 428 -21.25 0.93 3.18
C SER A 428 -22.68 1.38 3.54
N GLN A 429 -23.58 1.52 2.55
CA GLN A 429 -24.97 1.96 2.73
C GLN A 429 -25.92 0.93 3.39
N SER A 430 -25.40 -0.07 4.09
CA SER A 430 -26.18 -0.93 4.99
C SER A 430 -26.87 -0.16 6.15
N GLY A 431 -26.65 1.15 6.29
CA GLY A 431 -27.33 2.05 7.22
C GLY A 431 -28.05 3.25 6.57
N GLY A 432 -29.27 3.04 6.08
CA GLY A 432 -30.40 3.99 6.16
C GLY A 432 -30.34 5.41 5.58
N MET A 433 -29.35 5.82 4.77
CA MET A 433 -29.31 7.17 4.16
C MET A 433 -29.68 7.18 2.68
N SER A 434 -30.35 8.24 2.21
CA SER A 434 -30.78 8.39 0.81
C SER A 434 -29.57 8.59 -0.14
N PRO A 435 -29.45 7.78 -1.23
CA PRO A 435 -28.31 7.81 -2.14
C PRO A 435 -28.05 9.16 -2.84
N ARG A 436 -29.11 9.97 -3.07
CA ARG A 436 -29.01 11.26 -3.78
C ARG A 436 -28.43 12.39 -2.93
N LEU A 437 -28.65 12.37 -1.62
CA LEU A 437 -28.14 13.39 -0.71
C LEU A 437 -26.67 13.09 -0.34
N ALA A 438 -26.35 11.81 -0.12
CA ALA A 438 -24.98 11.36 0.12
C ALA A 438 -24.07 11.59 -1.10
N SER A 439 -24.55 11.29 -2.32
CA SER A 439 -23.78 11.48 -3.56
C SER A 439 -23.52 12.97 -3.87
N ARG A 440 -24.48 13.89 -3.70
CA ARG A 440 -24.22 15.32 -3.96
C ARG A 440 -23.28 15.98 -2.95
N MET A 441 -23.26 15.51 -1.70
CA MET A 441 -22.33 16.02 -0.68
C MET A 441 -20.91 15.42 -0.83
N ARG A 442 -20.78 14.22 -1.43
CA ARG A 442 -19.50 13.48 -1.56
C ARG A 442 -18.91 13.45 -2.99
N ALA A 443 -19.66 13.86 -4.00
CA ALA A 443 -19.22 13.85 -5.41
C ALA A 443 -17.99 14.72 -5.69
N GLY A 444 -17.65 15.68 -4.81
CA GLY A 444 -16.40 16.45 -4.88
C GLY A 444 -15.20 15.82 -4.17
N LEU A 445 -15.36 14.64 -3.56
CA LEU A 445 -14.40 14.10 -2.59
C LEU A 445 -13.83 12.71 -2.96
N HIS A 446 -14.38 11.96 -3.93
CA HIS A 446 -13.96 10.57 -4.21
C HIS A 446 -14.02 10.13 -5.69
N PRO A 447 -13.45 10.85 -6.67
CA PRO A 447 -13.63 10.53 -8.09
C PRO A 447 -13.14 9.12 -8.52
N SER A 448 -12.17 8.52 -7.81
CA SER A 448 -11.69 7.16 -8.12
C SER A 448 -12.75 6.09 -7.90
N SER A 449 -13.56 6.19 -6.84
CA SER A 449 -14.53 5.15 -6.43
C SER A 449 -15.90 5.25 -7.11
N LEU A 450 -16.16 6.30 -7.89
CA LEU A 450 -17.50 6.61 -8.44
C LEU A 450 -17.83 5.86 -9.74
N THR A 451 -17.73 4.54 -9.74
CA THR A 451 -18.07 3.66 -10.89
C THR A 451 -19.39 4.02 -11.57
N GLN A 452 -20.45 4.27 -10.79
CA GLN A 452 -21.78 4.59 -11.35
C GLN A 452 -21.77 5.80 -12.29
N THR A 453 -20.92 6.80 -12.02
CA THR A 453 -20.81 8.01 -12.86
C THR A 453 -20.11 7.75 -14.19
N ARG A 454 -19.40 6.63 -14.32
CA ARG A 454 -18.59 6.25 -15.49
C ARG A 454 -19.17 5.07 -16.26
N MET A 455 -20.34 4.55 -15.86
CA MET A 455 -20.94 3.37 -16.51
C MET A 455 -21.27 3.59 -17.99
N GLU A 456 -21.46 4.83 -18.43
CA GLU A 456 -21.68 5.14 -19.85
C GLU A 456 -20.50 4.72 -20.75
N ASN A 457 -19.30 4.55 -20.19
CA ASN A 457 -18.13 4.08 -20.91
C ASN A 457 -18.26 2.62 -21.37
N LEU A 458 -19.18 1.84 -20.78
CA LEU A 458 -19.38 0.42 -21.09
C LEU A 458 -20.29 0.16 -22.30
N ARG A 459 -20.68 1.19 -23.07
CA ARG A 459 -21.61 1.06 -24.22
C ARG A 459 -21.15 0.03 -25.26
N GLU A 460 -19.85 -0.15 -25.42
CA GLU A 460 -19.25 -1.05 -26.41
C GLU A 460 -18.52 -2.23 -25.75
N THR A 461 -18.71 -2.45 -24.45
CA THR A 461 -18.10 -3.54 -23.68
C THR A 461 -19.18 -4.54 -23.29
N ALA A 462 -19.03 -5.81 -23.64
CA ALA A 462 -19.93 -6.85 -23.16
C ALA A 462 -19.77 -7.03 -21.64
N VAL A 463 -20.88 -7.12 -20.91
CA VAL A 463 -20.86 -7.22 -19.43
C VAL A 463 -21.67 -8.42 -18.96
N TYR A 464 -21.05 -9.26 -18.13
CA TYR A 464 -21.72 -10.38 -17.45
C TYR A 464 -21.57 -10.27 -15.95
N MET A 465 -22.67 -10.09 -15.22
CA MET A 465 -22.68 -9.99 -13.75
C MET A 465 -23.00 -11.35 -13.13
N LEU A 466 -22.15 -11.83 -12.22
CA LEU A 466 -22.36 -13.07 -11.47
C LEU A 466 -22.47 -12.77 -9.97
N HIS A 467 -23.43 -13.36 -9.27
CA HIS A 467 -23.58 -13.17 -7.81
C HIS A 467 -24.25 -14.37 -7.15
N GLY A 468 -23.89 -14.68 -5.90
CA GLY A 468 -24.63 -15.64 -5.07
C GLY A 468 -25.91 -15.01 -4.50
N GLY A 469 -27.02 -15.75 -4.49
CA GLY A 469 -28.32 -15.27 -4.05
C GLY A 469 -28.41 -15.00 -2.55
N ASP A 470 -27.62 -15.72 -1.75
CA ASP A 470 -27.57 -15.64 -0.29
C ASP A 470 -26.23 -15.07 0.20
N ASP A 471 -25.56 -14.24 -0.61
CA ASP A 471 -24.28 -13.59 -0.28
C ASP A 471 -24.41 -12.69 0.96
N ASP A 472 -23.69 -13.07 2.03
CA ASP A 472 -23.66 -12.42 3.34
C ASP A 472 -22.56 -11.37 3.48
N ASN A 473 -21.65 -11.27 2.51
CA ASN A 473 -20.51 -10.37 2.53
C ASN A 473 -20.69 -9.17 1.60
N VAL A 474 -21.06 -9.41 0.34
CA VAL A 474 -21.38 -8.38 -0.65
C VAL A 474 -22.87 -8.45 -0.97
N PRO A 475 -23.67 -7.48 -0.50
CA PRO A 475 -25.12 -7.54 -0.65
C PRO A 475 -25.55 -7.66 -2.12
N THR A 476 -26.48 -8.57 -2.40
CA THR A 476 -27.04 -8.82 -3.73
C THR A 476 -27.70 -7.60 -4.39
N ARG A 477 -27.92 -6.50 -3.65
CA ARG A 477 -28.35 -5.22 -4.22
C ARG A 477 -27.37 -4.64 -5.25
N GLU A 478 -26.06 -4.91 -5.12
CA GLU A 478 -25.03 -4.29 -5.98
C GLU A 478 -25.22 -4.59 -7.48
N PRO A 479 -25.40 -5.85 -7.93
CA PRO A 479 -25.69 -6.15 -9.33
C PRO A 479 -27.02 -5.56 -9.80
N TYR A 480 -28.06 -5.51 -8.95
CA TYR A 480 -29.33 -4.86 -9.32
C TYR A 480 -29.20 -3.34 -9.51
N LEU A 481 -28.39 -2.67 -8.68
CA LEU A 481 -28.08 -1.25 -8.85
C LEU A 481 -27.34 -0.99 -10.18
N ALA A 482 -26.41 -1.88 -10.54
CA ALA A 482 -25.70 -1.81 -11.81
C ALA A 482 -26.64 -2.01 -13.00
N ALA A 483 -27.44 -3.07 -12.97
CA ALA A 483 -28.46 -3.39 -13.97
C ALA A 483 -29.44 -2.22 -14.20
N LEU A 484 -29.92 -1.59 -13.12
CA LEU A 484 -30.81 -0.43 -13.21
C LEU A 484 -30.13 0.76 -13.92
N GLN A 485 -28.87 1.04 -13.60
CA GLN A 485 -28.12 2.13 -14.21
C GLN A 485 -27.79 1.84 -15.69
N MET A 486 -27.38 0.61 -16.02
CA MET A 486 -27.09 0.18 -17.39
C MET A 486 -28.34 0.21 -18.27
N SER A 487 -29.48 -0.28 -17.77
CA SER A 487 -30.79 -0.19 -18.46
C SER A 487 -31.17 1.26 -18.77
N ARG A 488 -30.95 2.20 -17.83
CA ARG A 488 -31.21 3.64 -18.06
C ARG A 488 -30.33 4.26 -19.14
N LEU A 489 -29.11 3.76 -19.29
CA LEU A 489 -28.16 4.23 -20.30
C LEU A 489 -28.32 3.52 -21.66
N GLY A 490 -29.17 2.48 -21.72
CA GLY A 490 -29.35 1.63 -22.90
C GLY A 490 -28.15 0.73 -23.18
N ILE A 491 -27.45 0.28 -22.13
CA ILE A 491 -26.29 -0.61 -22.24
C ILE A 491 -26.76 -2.04 -22.00
N ALA A 492 -26.42 -2.95 -22.91
CA ALA A 492 -26.73 -4.36 -22.78
C ALA A 492 -25.85 -5.02 -21.70
N TYR A 493 -26.42 -5.97 -20.98
CA TYR A 493 -25.72 -6.78 -19.99
C TYR A 493 -26.42 -8.13 -19.84
N ASP A 494 -25.65 -9.12 -19.44
CA ASP A 494 -26.14 -10.37 -18.89
C ASP A 494 -25.94 -10.38 -17.38
N MET A 495 -26.84 -11.05 -16.66
CA MET A 495 -26.79 -11.15 -15.21
C MET A 495 -27.30 -12.51 -14.76
N HIS A 496 -26.55 -13.15 -13.86
CA HIS A 496 -26.93 -14.40 -13.22
C HIS A 496 -26.78 -14.28 -11.70
N ILE A 497 -27.88 -14.55 -10.99
CA ILE A 497 -27.92 -14.65 -9.53
C ILE A 497 -28.13 -16.12 -9.20
N GLU A 498 -27.11 -16.79 -8.67
CA GLU A 498 -27.16 -18.23 -8.35
C GLU A 498 -27.96 -18.44 -7.05
N PRO A 499 -29.12 -19.11 -7.08
CA PRO A 499 -29.95 -19.26 -5.89
C PRO A 499 -29.30 -20.13 -4.81
N GLY A 500 -29.43 -19.74 -3.53
CA GLY A 500 -29.07 -20.60 -2.40
C GLY A 500 -27.58 -20.70 -2.07
N VAL A 501 -26.71 -19.98 -2.78
CA VAL A 501 -25.26 -19.96 -2.52
C VAL A 501 -24.81 -18.65 -1.89
N GLY A 502 -23.83 -18.74 -0.99
CA GLY A 502 -23.25 -17.61 -0.27
C GLY A 502 -22.18 -16.85 -1.06
N HIS A 503 -21.26 -16.18 -0.36
CA HIS A 503 -20.24 -15.34 -1.01
C HIS A 503 -19.24 -16.10 -1.87
N TRP A 504 -18.79 -17.28 -1.44
CA TRP A 504 -17.88 -18.16 -2.20
C TRP A 504 -18.55 -19.51 -2.40
N TRP A 505 -18.51 -20.03 -3.62
CA TRP A 505 -19.14 -21.31 -3.95
C TRP A 505 -18.44 -22.03 -5.10
N ASP A 506 -18.59 -23.36 -5.07
CA ASP A 506 -18.12 -24.30 -6.08
C ASP A 506 -19.33 -24.93 -6.82
N LYS A 507 -19.07 -25.66 -7.90
CA LYS A 507 -20.03 -26.52 -8.61
C LYS A 507 -19.38 -27.86 -8.95
N ASP A 508 -20.16 -28.82 -9.43
CA ASP A 508 -19.59 -30.07 -9.94
C ASP A 508 -18.65 -29.78 -11.14
N GLY A 509 -17.34 -29.95 -10.93
CA GLY A 509 -16.31 -29.70 -11.94
C GLY A 509 -15.01 -29.12 -11.36
N PRO A 510 -13.98 -28.90 -12.20
CA PRO A 510 -12.75 -28.25 -11.80
C PRO A 510 -12.93 -26.72 -11.71
N GLY A 511 -12.29 -26.10 -10.72
CA GLY A 511 -12.36 -24.65 -10.47
C GLY A 511 -13.54 -24.23 -9.60
N ALA A 512 -13.44 -23.06 -8.98
CA ALA A 512 -14.48 -22.51 -8.11
C ALA A 512 -15.52 -21.74 -8.94
N ALA A 513 -16.79 -22.11 -8.82
CA ALA A 513 -17.87 -21.59 -9.68
C ALA A 513 -18.04 -20.07 -9.64
N CYS A 514 -17.74 -19.44 -8.49
CA CYS A 514 -17.82 -18.00 -8.32
C CYS A 514 -16.76 -17.19 -9.08
N VAL A 515 -15.69 -17.85 -9.57
CA VAL A 515 -14.63 -17.23 -10.39
C VAL A 515 -14.47 -17.91 -11.76
N ASP A 516 -14.73 -19.21 -11.85
CA ASP A 516 -14.55 -20.05 -13.03
C ASP A 516 -15.90 -20.49 -13.66
N TRP A 517 -16.72 -19.50 -14.00
CA TRP A 517 -18.08 -19.70 -14.50
C TRP A 517 -18.13 -19.85 -16.03
N ASP A 518 -18.58 -21.00 -16.53
CA ASP A 518 -18.57 -21.29 -17.98
C ASP A 518 -19.26 -20.22 -18.86
N PRO A 519 -20.44 -19.68 -18.50
CA PRO A 519 -21.05 -18.59 -19.26
C PRO A 519 -20.18 -17.32 -19.40
N ILE A 520 -19.34 -17.00 -18.41
CA ILE A 520 -18.40 -15.87 -18.52
C ILE A 520 -17.37 -16.15 -19.63
N PHE A 521 -16.80 -17.36 -19.64
CA PHE A 521 -15.82 -17.74 -20.65
C PHE A 521 -16.44 -17.95 -22.04
N ALA A 522 -17.71 -18.36 -22.11
CA ALA A 522 -18.47 -18.37 -23.36
C ALA A 522 -18.61 -16.95 -23.94
N MET A 523 -19.06 -15.99 -23.12
CA MET A 523 -19.11 -14.57 -23.53
C MET A 523 -17.72 -14.07 -23.97
N PHE A 524 -16.65 -14.42 -23.25
CA PHE A 524 -15.30 -14.02 -23.67
C PHE A 524 -14.96 -14.55 -25.07
N ARG A 525 -15.31 -15.80 -25.41
CA ARG A 525 -15.06 -16.35 -26.76
C ARG A 525 -15.80 -15.61 -27.87
N GLU A 526 -16.98 -15.07 -27.56
CA GLU A 526 -17.85 -14.41 -28.54
C GLU A 526 -17.49 -12.94 -28.80
N ASN A 527 -16.65 -12.33 -27.94
CA ASN A 527 -16.38 -10.90 -27.97
C ASN A 527 -14.91 -10.59 -28.27
N GLU A 528 -14.69 -9.67 -29.20
CA GLU A 528 -13.37 -9.16 -29.57
C GLU A 528 -13.38 -7.64 -29.72
N LEU A 529 -12.29 -6.98 -29.34
CA LEU A 529 -12.06 -5.58 -29.66
C LEU A 529 -12.02 -5.38 -31.19
N PRO A 530 -12.45 -4.23 -31.73
CA PRO A 530 -12.39 -3.94 -33.16
C PRO A 530 -10.96 -4.04 -33.74
N ALA A 531 -10.83 -4.36 -35.03
CA ALA A 531 -9.54 -4.37 -35.71
C ALA A 531 -8.91 -2.96 -35.75
N ARG A 532 -7.59 -2.86 -35.52
CA ARG A 532 -6.85 -1.58 -35.62
C ARG A 532 -6.95 -1.03 -37.04
N GLY A 533 -7.44 0.21 -37.19
CA GLY A 533 -7.65 0.86 -38.49
C GLY A 533 -9.08 1.39 -38.71
N SER A 534 -10.05 0.96 -37.91
CA SER A 534 -11.39 1.54 -37.84
C SER A 534 -11.45 2.84 -37.01
N GLY A 535 -10.37 3.64 -37.03
CA GLY A 535 -10.28 4.92 -36.30
C GLY A 535 -11.42 5.90 -36.63
N ALA A 536 -12.13 5.68 -37.74
CA ALA A 536 -13.33 6.43 -38.11
C ALA A 536 -14.57 6.13 -37.23
N ALA A 537 -14.66 4.99 -36.53
CA ALA A 537 -15.81 4.67 -35.68
C ALA A 537 -15.77 5.40 -34.33
N PHE A 538 -14.58 5.50 -33.71
CA PHE A 538 -14.39 6.25 -32.46
C PHE A 538 -14.24 7.76 -32.71
N ALA A 539 -13.53 8.19 -33.77
CA ALA A 539 -13.33 9.61 -34.07
C ALA A 539 -14.59 10.35 -34.60
N ARG A 540 -15.56 9.64 -35.22
CA ARG A 540 -16.83 10.26 -35.66
C ARG A 540 -17.82 10.55 -34.51
N ARG A 541 -17.53 10.10 -33.29
CA ARG A 541 -18.49 10.13 -32.15
C ARG A 541 -18.00 10.87 -30.90
N GLY A 542 -16.92 11.65 -31.02
CA GLY A 542 -16.39 12.47 -29.91
C GLY A 542 -15.54 11.72 -28.87
N LEU A 543 -15.33 10.42 -29.04
CA LEU A 543 -14.40 9.63 -28.23
C LEU A 543 -13.00 9.72 -28.85
N ARG A 544 -12.06 10.38 -28.15
CA ARG A 544 -10.65 10.38 -28.55
C ARG A 544 -10.12 8.94 -28.40
N MET A 545 -9.52 8.40 -29.47
CA MET A 545 -8.60 7.28 -29.31
C MET A 545 -7.53 7.70 -28.31
N ALA A 546 -7.43 6.97 -27.20
CA ALA A 546 -6.30 7.15 -26.31
C ALA A 546 -5.02 6.88 -27.14
N ALA A 547 -4.01 7.75 -26.98
CA ALA A 547 -2.64 7.45 -27.34
C ALA A 547 -2.24 6.07 -26.75
N PRO A 548 -1.18 5.38 -27.25
CA PRO A 548 -0.68 4.17 -26.57
C PRO A 548 -0.58 4.49 -25.08
N ILE A 549 -1.44 3.84 -24.28
CA ILE A 549 -1.81 4.37 -22.97
C ILE A 549 -0.55 4.45 -22.12
N ASP A 550 -0.13 5.66 -21.74
CA ASP A 550 0.72 5.82 -20.56
C ASP A 550 -0.19 5.57 -19.34
N ALA A 551 -0.54 4.31 -19.12
CA ALA A 551 -1.55 3.85 -18.15
C ALA A 551 -1.06 3.96 -16.69
N ARG A 552 -0.05 4.81 -16.45
CA ARG A 552 0.71 4.92 -15.21
C ARG A 552 0.18 6.00 -14.27
N SER A 553 -0.74 6.87 -14.69
CA SER A 553 -1.12 8.02 -13.87
C SER A 553 -2.40 7.79 -13.06
N MET A 554 -2.36 8.13 -11.77
CA MET A 554 -3.57 8.37 -10.97
C MET A 554 -4.38 9.55 -11.54
N PRO A 555 -5.66 9.76 -11.13
CA PRO A 555 -6.44 10.90 -11.61
C PRO A 555 -5.71 12.23 -11.42
N LYS A 556 -5.76 13.10 -12.43
CA LYS A 556 -5.16 14.45 -12.37
C LYS A 556 -5.77 15.24 -11.20
N GLY A 557 -4.99 16.09 -10.54
CA GLY A 557 -5.46 16.83 -9.38
C GLY A 557 -5.30 16.09 -8.05
N SER A 558 -4.81 14.84 -8.03
CA SER A 558 -4.54 14.11 -6.79
C SER A 558 -3.08 14.24 -6.34
N PHE A 559 -2.86 14.61 -5.08
CA PHE A 559 -1.54 14.60 -4.43
C PHE A 559 -0.86 13.23 -4.52
N LYS A 560 -1.61 12.13 -4.48
CA LYS A 560 -1.07 10.77 -4.49
C LYS A 560 -0.22 10.44 -5.72
N ARG A 561 -0.34 11.22 -6.80
CA ARG A 561 0.49 11.12 -8.01
C ARG A 561 1.96 11.26 -7.74
N VAL A 562 2.37 11.96 -6.69
CA VAL A 562 3.79 12.07 -6.33
C VAL A 562 4.43 10.71 -5.99
N PHE A 563 3.63 9.64 -5.82
CA PHE A 563 4.09 8.28 -5.56
C PHE A 563 3.84 7.28 -6.70
N ASP A 564 3.55 7.70 -7.94
CA ASP A 564 3.24 6.78 -9.05
C ASP A 564 4.38 6.56 -10.07
N ARG A 565 5.56 7.19 -9.87
CA ARG A 565 6.69 7.11 -10.81
C ARG A 565 8.06 7.15 -10.13
N HIS A 566 8.61 5.97 -9.87
CA HIS A 566 9.92 5.73 -9.25
C HIS A 566 10.25 6.72 -8.12
N PHE A 567 9.32 7.01 -7.23
CA PHE A 567 9.46 8.18 -6.36
C PHE A 567 10.64 8.08 -5.37
N VAL A 568 11.12 9.23 -4.92
CA VAL A 568 12.10 9.38 -3.83
C VAL A 568 11.47 10.17 -2.69
N MET A 569 11.64 9.69 -1.46
CA MET A 569 11.29 10.43 -0.25
C MET A 569 12.54 11.14 0.27
N VAL A 570 12.49 12.45 0.36
CA VAL A 570 13.61 13.30 0.77
C VAL A 570 13.23 14.01 2.05
N TYR A 571 13.97 13.79 3.14
CA TYR A 571 13.76 14.55 4.37
C TYR A 571 14.68 15.76 4.40
N GLY A 572 14.11 16.92 4.75
CA GLY A 572 14.83 18.18 4.88
C GLY A 572 15.75 18.20 6.09
N THR A 573 16.85 18.96 5.98
CA THR A 573 17.83 19.18 7.06
C THR A 573 18.14 20.66 7.27
N ALA A 574 17.27 21.54 6.79
CA ALA A 574 17.45 22.98 6.90
C ALA A 574 16.63 23.60 8.05
N GLY A 575 15.79 22.81 8.74
CA GLY A 575 14.93 23.24 9.84
C GLY A 575 15.67 23.41 11.16
N ASP A 576 14.91 23.37 12.26
CA ASP A 576 15.48 23.16 13.60
C ASP A 576 15.52 21.66 13.94
N ASP A 577 16.19 21.31 15.05
CA ASP A 577 16.37 19.91 15.46
C ASP A 577 15.04 19.14 15.58
N VAL A 578 13.95 19.81 15.96
CA VAL A 578 12.62 19.20 16.10
C VAL A 578 12.00 18.94 14.73
N ALA A 579 12.07 19.92 13.83
CA ALA A 579 11.57 19.82 12.47
C ALA A 579 12.32 18.76 11.65
N ASP A 580 13.65 18.72 11.77
CA ASP A 580 14.50 17.78 11.03
C ASP A 580 14.31 16.34 11.55
N ALA A 581 14.22 16.15 12.87
CA ALA A 581 13.90 14.84 13.46
C ALA A 581 12.51 14.35 13.02
N TRP A 582 11.51 15.24 13.01
CA TRP A 582 10.18 14.91 12.51
C TRP A 582 10.20 14.55 11.02
N ALA A 583 10.90 15.31 10.18
CA ALA A 583 10.97 15.07 8.75
C ALA A 583 11.50 13.66 8.43
N LEU A 584 12.58 13.24 9.11
CA LEU A 584 13.11 11.89 9.00
C LEU A 584 12.12 10.84 9.52
N ALA A 585 11.53 11.06 10.71
CA ALA A 585 10.58 10.12 11.30
C ALA A 585 9.34 9.91 10.40
N LYS A 586 8.80 10.99 9.82
CA LYS A 586 7.65 10.96 8.92
C LYS A 586 7.98 10.31 7.57
N ALA A 587 9.12 10.64 6.97
CA ALA A 587 9.58 10.00 5.73
C ALA A 587 9.78 8.49 5.93
N ARG A 588 10.39 8.09 7.06
CA ARG A 588 10.55 6.68 7.44
C ARG A 588 9.19 6.00 7.64
N PHE A 589 8.27 6.61 8.39
CA PHE A 589 6.94 6.06 8.62
C PHE A 589 6.14 5.85 7.32
N ASP A 590 6.21 6.80 6.39
CA ASP A 590 5.55 6.65 5.08
C ASP A 590 6.21 5.57 4.22
N ALA A 591 7.54 5.45 4.25
CA ALA A 591 8.27 4.37 3.59
C ALA A 591 7.91 3.00 4.17
N GLU A 592 7.81 2.89 5.49
CA GLU A 592 7.35 1.68 6.19
C GLU A 592 5.90 1.33 5.80
N THR A 593 5.02 2.35 5.73
CA THR A 593 3.62 2.17 5.32
C THR A 593 3.52 1.73 3.85
N TRP A 594 4.34 2.29 2.97
CA TRP A 594 4.42 1.90 1.56
C TRP A 594 4.96 0.47 1.39
N TRP A 595 6.00 0.10 2.14
CA TRP A 595 6.50 -1.28 2.17
C TRP A 595 5.40 -2.27 2.59
N TYR A 596 4.70 -1.98 3.68
CA TYR A 596 3.67 -2.87 4.21
C TYR A 596 2.48 -2.98 3.25
N ARG A 597 1.83 -1.84 2.92
CA ARG A 597 0.60 -1.81 2.12
C ARG A 597 0.85 -2.03 0.63
N GLY A 598 1.91 -1.44 0.11
CA GLY A 598 2.24 -1.43 -1.31
C GLY A 598 3.23 -2.52 -1.70
N ASN A 599 3.68 -3.40 -0.78
CA ASN A 599 4.74 -4.37 -1.06
C ASN A 599 5.98 -3.73 -1.72
N GLY A 600 6.21 -2.46 -1.42
CA GLY A 600 6.98 -1.58 -2.28
C GLY A 600 8.37 -1.25 -1.76
N TYR A 601 9.14 -0.58 -2.61
CA TYR A 601 10.45 -0.02 -2.29
C TYR A 601 10.33 1.50 -2.33
N ALA A 602 10.64 2.16 -1.21
CA ALA A 602 10.71 3.61 -1.14
C ALA A 602 12.14 4.01 -0.78
N MET A 603 12.80 4.75 -1.68
CA MET A 603 14.12 5.30 -1.40
C MET A 603 13.96 6.52 -0.50
N VAL A 604 14.57 6.48 0.68
CA VAL A 604 14.59 7.59 1.64
C VAL A 604 16.02 8.12 1.76
N MET A 605 16.20 9.44 1.63
CA MET A 605 17.51 10.10 1.75
C MET A 605 17.40 11.51 2.32
N ALA A 606 18.50 12.03 2.87
CA ALA A 606 18.59 13.44 3.23
C ALA A 606 18.62 14.31 1.96
N ASP A 607 18.07 15.51 2.04
CA ASP A 607 18.19 16.56 1.01
C ASP A 607 19.66 16.86 0.63
N THR A 608 20.56 16.84 1.61
CA THR A 608 22.01 17.05 1.42
C THR A 608 22.73 15.92 0.68
N GLN A 609 22.10 14.74 0.59
CA GLN A 609 22.64 13.58 -0.13
C GLN A 609 22.09 13.47 -1.56
N ALA A 610 21.06 14.24 -1.89
CA ALA A 610 20.36 14.12 -3.16
C ALA A 610 21.15 14.79 -4.29
N THR A 611 21.42 14.01 -5.35
CA THR A 611 22.08 14.49 -6.56
C THR A 611 21.12 14.59 -7.74
N ALA A 612 21.42 15.45 -8.71
CA ALA A 612 20.65 15.56 -9.95
C ALA A 612 20.46 14.20 -10.66
N ALA A 613 21.50 13.35 -10.65
CA ALA A 613 21.44 12.01 -11.23
C ALA A 613 20.46 11.08 -10.49
N GLN A 614 20.41 11.14 -9.15
CA GLN A 614 19.48 10.32 -8.36
C GLN A 614 18.03 10.77 -8.49
N LEU A 615 17.78 12.04 -8.83
CA LEU A 615 16.45 12.64 -8.96
C LEU A 615 15.91 12.70 -10.40
N ALA A 616 16.76 12.44 -11.39
CA ALA A 616 16.40 12.58 -12.80
C ALA A 616 15.24 11.65 -13.21
N GLY A 617 14.16 12.24 -13.73
CA GLY A 617 12.99 11.52 -14.26
C GLY A 617 12.10 10.86 -13.21
N ARG A 618 12.36 11.08 -11.92
CA ARG A 618 11.66 10.48 -10.78
C ARG A 618 10.75 11.49 -10.11
N ASN A 619 9.64 11.03 -9.57
CA ASN A 619 8.87 11.86 -8.65
C ASN A 619 9.65 12.06 -7.34
N VAL A 620 9.47 13.20 -6.69
CA VAL A 620 10.15 13.52 -5.43
C VAL A 620 9.13 14.00 -4.40
N VAL A 621 9.25 13.51 -3.18
CA VAL A 621 8.41 13.90 -2.04
C VAL A 621 9.31 14.43 -0.94
N VAL A 622 9.20 15.73 -0.67
CA VAL A 622 9.98 16.42 0.35
C VAL A 622 9.22 16.43 1.67
N TYR A 623 9.88 16.05 2.75
CA TYR A 623 9.37 16.08 4.11
C TYR A 623 10.05 17.23 4.87
N GLY A 624 9.28 18.16 5.41
CA GLY A 624 9.82 19.33 6.13
C GLY A 624 10.49 20.36 5.20
N MET A 625 11.46 21.10 5.74
CA MET A 625 12.17 22.17 5.02
C MET A 625 13.50 21.66 4.46
N ALA A 626 13.61 21.60 3.13
CA ALA A 626 14.82 21.20 2.44
C ALA A 626 15.76 22.38 2.13
N ALA A 627 17.07 22.09 2.06
CA ALA A 627 18.11 23.03 1.67
C ALA A 627 17.97 23.51 0.22
N ASP A 628 18.46 24.72 -0.06
CA ASP A 628 18.36 25.32 -1.41
C ASP A 628 19.09 24.49 -2.48
N ALA A 629 20.23 23.89 -2.13
CA ALA A 629 21.02 23.03 -3.00
C ALA A 629 20.23 21.80 -3.51
N PHE A 630 19.27 21.30 -2.73
CA PHE A 630 18.40 20.21 -3.17
C PHE A 630 17.51 20.64 -4.34
N PHE A 631 16.91 21.84 -4.26
CA PHE A 631 16.06 22.35 -5.34
C PHE A 631 16.86 22.62 -6.62
N GLU A 632 18.12 23.06 -6.49
CA GLU A 632 19.05 23.16 -7.61
C GLU A 632 19.36 21.79 -8.25
N ALA A 633 19.62 20.77 -7.42
CA ALA A 633 19.83 19.40 -7.88
C ALA A 633 18.59 18.83 -8.58
N PHE A 634 17.39 19.04 -8.03
CA PHE A 634 16.13 18.61 -8.63
C PHE A 634 15.89 19.27 -9.99
N ALA A 635 16.07 20.59 -10.07
CA ALA A 635 15.94 21.35 -11.32
C ALA A 635 16.98 20.90 -12.37
N GLY A 636 18.23 20.68 -11.94
CA GLY A 636 19.30 20.19 -12.82
C GLY A 636 19.06 18.77 -13.36
N GLY A 637 18.48 17.88 -12.54
CA GLY A 637 18.09 16.53 -12.97
C GLY A 637 16.85 16.51 -13.86
N ASN A 638 16.02 17.57 -13.80
CA ASN A 638 14.73 17.65 -14.47
C ASN A 638 14.55 19.00 -15.19
N PRO A 639 15.34 19.30 -16.23
CA PRO A 639 15.39 20.62 -16.86
C PRO A 639 14.10 21.06 -17.57
N ARG A 640 13.12 20.16 -17.69
CA ARG A 640 11.78 20.44 -18.25
C ARG A 640 10.76 20.87 -17.20
N VAL A 641 11.05 20.71 -15.90
CA VAL A 641 10.24 21.24 -14.81
C VAL A 641 10.36 22.77 -14.82
N SER A 642 9.25 23.50 -14.71
CA SER A 642 9.30 24.97 -14.71
C SER A 642 9.90 25.53 -13.41
N ALA A 643 10.56 26.69 -13.51
CA ALA A 643 11.11 27.37 -12.34
C ALA A 643 10.04 27.75 -11.30
N ASP A 644 8.80 28.03 -11.73
CA ASP A 644 7.68 28.30 -10.83
C ASP A 644 7.34 27.10 -9.95
N VAL A 645 7.34 25.87 -10.49
CA VAL A 645 7.11 24.65 -9.70
C VAL A 645 8.16 24.49 -8.61
N VAL A 646 9.43 24.72 -8.96
CA VAL A 646 10.56 24.61 -8.01
C VAL A 646 10.45 25.68 -6.92
N ARG A 647 10.10 26.92 -7.29
CA ARG A 647 9.87 28.02 -6.35
C ARG A 647 8.70 27.69 -5.41
N ASP A 648 7.56 27.27 -5.94
CA ASP A 648 6.35 27.01 -5.16
C ASP A 648 6.58 25.84 -4.16
N ALA A 649 7.29 24.79 -4.58
CA ALA A 649 7.68 23.69 -3.67
C ALA A 649 8.61 24.17 -2.55
N ARG A 650 9.57 25.06 -2.87
CA ARG A 650 10.46 25.66 -1.88
C ARG A 650 9.72 26.55 -0.88
N GLU A 651 8.77 27.35 -1.35
CA GLU A 651 7.93 28.20 -0.47
C GLU A 651 7.01 27.37 0.42
N ALA A 652 6.42 26.29 -0.12
CA ALA A 652 5.60 25.36 0.64
C ALA A 652 6.38 24.76 1.82
N GLY A 653 7.63 24.33 1.59
CA GLY A 653 8.51 23.77 2.63
C GLY A 653 8.78 24.72 3.80
N ARG A 654 8.76 26.04 3.55
CA ARG A 654 8.94 27.10 4.56
C ARG A 654 7.65 27.46 5.31
N GLY A 655 6.56 26.74 5.08
CA GLY A 655 5.24 27.06 5.63
C GLY A 655 4.53 28.24 4.94
N GLY A 656 5.08 28.75 3.82
CA GLY A 656 4.52 29.86 3.06
C GLY A 656 3.34 29.44 2.17
N SER A 657 2.38 30.34 1.94
CA SER A 657 1.37 30.18 0.90
C SER A 657 2.01 30.52 -0.45
N ALA A 658 2.12 29.53 -1.35
CA ALA A 658 2.52 29.75 -2.75
C ALA A 658 1.53 30.66 -3.54
N SER A 659 0.44 31.12 -2.91
CA SER A 659 -0.62 31.95 -3.51
C SER A 659 -0.74 33.35 -2.87
N GLY A 660 0.18 33.77 -1.99
CA GLY A 660 0.19 35.13 -1.43
C GLY A 660 -1.03 35.50 -0.57
N ALA A 661 -1.87 34.54 -0.19
CA ALA A 661 -3.07 34.80 0.62
C ALA A 661 -2.69 34.89 2.11
N SER A 662 -2.43 36.11 2.58
CA SER A 662 -2.32 36.45 3.99
C SER A 662 -3.70 36.42 4.66
N GLY A 663 -3.96 35.41 5.48
CA GLY A 663 -5.21 35.30 6.25
C GLY A 663 -5.10 34.39 7.47
N ALA A 664 -5.39 35.00 8.64
CA ALA A 664 -5.67 34.51 10.00
C ALA A 664 -4.77 33.40 10.62
N GLY A 665 -4.35 33.67 11.87
CA GLY A 665 -3.39 32.90 12.65
C GLY A 665 -3.93 31.60 13.24
N GLY A 666 -3.03 30.63 13.34
CA GLY A 666 -3.23 29.25 13.79
C GLY A 666 -2.27 28.34 13.03
N ALA A 667 -1.68 27.36 13.71
CA ALA A 667 -0.76 26.38 13.13
C ALA A 667 -1.36 25.69 11.89
N LYS A 668 -0.65 25.74 10.76
CA LYS A 668 -1.08 25.28 9.43
C LYS A 668 -0.22 24.11 8.97
N PHE A 669 -0.91 23.06 8.54
CA PHE A 669 -0.33 21.96 7.80
C PHE A 669 -0.35 22.25 6.29
N MET A 670 0.54 21.65 5.49
CA MET A 670 0.46 21.71 4.03
C MET A 670 0.85 20.37 3.39
N LEU A 671 -0.09 19.75 2.66
CA LEU A 671 0.25 18.90 1.51
C LEU A 671 0.20 19.79 0.28
N PHE A 672 1.35 19.87 -0.36
CA PHE A 672 1.48 20.56 -1.64
C PHE A 672 2.06 19.59 -2.65
N GLY A 673 1.24 19.17 -3.60
CA GLY A 673 1.64 18.52 -4.83
C GLY A 673 1.54 19.55 -5.93
N ALA A 674 2.67 19.91 -6.53
CA ALA A 674 2.65 20.60 -7.81
C ALA A 674 2.67 19.55 -8.91
N SER A 675 1.56 19.44 -9.64
CA SER A 675 1.61 18.80 -10.96
C SER A 675 2.55 19.60 -11.85
N VAL A 676 3.57 18.93 -12.37
CA VAL A 676 4.59 19.55 -13.21
C VAL A 676 4.04 19.72 -14.62
N GLY A 677 3.21 20.74 -14.80
CA GLY A 677 2.77 21.20 -16.12
C GLY A 677 2.07 20.14 -16.98
N SER A 678 1.80 20.51 -18.23
CA SER A 678 1.28 19.60 -19.25
C SER A 678 2.37 18.64 -19.73
N ALA A 679 1.96 17.45 -20.18
CA ALA A 679 2.79 16.47 -20.86
C ALA A 679 3.76 17.11 -21.87
N ASP A 680 4.92 16.48 -22.09
CA ASP A 680 5.90 16.94 -23.06
C ASP A 680 5.30 16.92 -24.50
N ALA A 681 6.02 17.46 -25.49
CA ALA A 681 5.58 17.49 -26.88
C ALA A 681 5.30 16.10 -27.50
N ARG A 682 5.66 15.00 -26.80
CA ARG A 682 5.41 13.60 -27.18
C ARG A 682 4.26 12.96 -26.39
N GLY A 683 3.71 13.67 -25.39
CA GLY A 683 2.63 13.18 -24.54
C GLY A 683 3.08 12.49 -23.25
N ASP A 684 4.38 12.48 -22.92
CA ASP A 684 4.90 11.89 -21.67
C ASP A 684 4.73 12.87 -20.51
N GLU A 685 4.23 12.40 -19.36
CA GLU A 685 4.10 13.23 -18.17
C GLU A 685 5.46 13.52 -17.51
N LEU A 686 5.67 14.78 -17.11
CA LEU A 686 6.85 15.22 -16.37
C LEU A 686 6.82 14.70 -14.92
N PRO A 687 7.99 14.50 -14.28
CA PRO A 687 8.07 14.02 -12.89
C PRO A 687 7.42 15.02 -11.93
N HIS A 688 6.76 14.52 -10.89
CA HIS A 688 6.06 15.32 -9.87
C HIS A 688 6.94 15.68 -8.68
N ILE A 689 6.71 16.85 -8.08
CA ILE A 689 7.27 17.21 -6.76
C ILE A 689 6.14 17.45 -5.75
N GLY A 690 6.22 16.74 -4.63
CA GLY A 690 5.34 16.87 -3.48
C GLY A 690 6.09 17.40 -2.26
N VAL A 691 5.40 18.10 -1.38
CA VAL A 691 5.90 18.59 -0.10
C VAL A 691 4.90 18.23 0.99
N ILE A 692 5.41 17.64 2.06
CA ILE A 692 4.70 17.22 3.27
C ILE A 692 5.32 17.97 4.44
N THR A 693 4.65 19.00 4.95
CA THR A 693 5.23 19.87 6.00
C THR A 693 4.16 20.50 6.91
N GLY A 694 4.62 21.09 8.01
CA GLY A 694 3.82 21.88 8.93
C GLY A 694 4.63 23.08 9.44
N ASP A 695 3.95 24.16 9.81
CA ASP A 695 4.58 25.39 10.32
C ASP A 695 4.88 25.38 11.83
N SER A 696 4.62 24.25 12.50
CA SER A 696 4.83 24.04 13.93
C SER A 696 4.88 22.54 14.26
N PRO A 697 5.46 22.16 15.42
CA PRO A 697 5.48 20.76 15.85
C PRO A 697 4.09 20.10 15.96
N ALA A 698 3.05 20.87 16.31
CA ALA A 698 1.69 20.37 16.34
C ALA A 698 1.16 20.08 14.92
N ALA A 699 1.35 21.00 13.98
CA ALA A 699 0.97 20.77 12.57
C ALA A 699 1.72 19.58 11.95
N MET A 700 3.00 19.42 12.30
CA MET A 700 3.84 18.28 11.91
C MET A 700 3.29 16.95 12.46
N ARG A 701 2.90 16.87 13.74
CA ARG A 701 2.30 15.64 14.29
C ARG A 701 0.91 15.34 13.72
N ALA A 702 0.15 16.37 13.35
CA ALA A 702 -1.17 16.18 12.76
C ALA A 702 -1.12 15.42 11.42
N LEU A 703 0.05 15.40 10.77
CA LEU A 703 0.31 14.73 9.51
C LEU A 703 0.44 13.21 9.60
N ASP A 704 0.78 12.68 10.77
CA ASP A 704 1.04 11.24 10.99
C ASP A 704 -0.18 10.38 10.69
N ARG A 705 -1.38 10.97 10.78
CA ARG A 705 -2.66 10.27 10.62
C ARG A 705 -3.38 10.58 9.31
N VAL A 706 -2.79 11.40 8.43
CA VAL A 706 -3.36 11.65 7.09
C VAL A 706 -3.25 10.37 6.25
N PRO A 707 -4.35 9.80 5.73
CA PRO A 707 -4.35 8.47 5.11
C PRO A 707 -3.90 8.49 3.64
N ILE A 708 -2.63 8.82 3.39
CA ILE A 708 -2.02 8.94 2.06
C ILE A 708 -2.16 7.64 1.25
N PHE A 709 -1.84 6.50 1.88
CA PHE A 709 -1.84 5.19 1.24
C PHE A 709 -3.14 4.39 1.45
N SER A 710 -4.27 5.08 1.61
CA SER A 710 -5.59 4.45 1.76
C SER A 710 -6.44 4.64 0.51
N SER A 711 -6.92 3.56 -0.08
CA SER A 711 -7.87 3.55 -1.20
C SER A 711 -9.19 4.24 -0.83
N GLY A 712 -9.88 4.79 -1.83
CA GLY A 712 -11.10 5.56 -1.62
C GLY A 712 -10.91 6.86 -0.82
N VAL A 713 -9.68 7.29 -0.52
CA VAL A 713 -9.39 8.62 0.03
C VAL A 713 -8.85 9.49 -1.09
N MET A 714 -9.51 10.60 -1.41
CA MET A 714 -8.92 11.61 -2.28
C MET A 714 -8.12 12.63 -1.45
N LEU A 715 -6.90 12.88 -1.89
CA LEU A 715 -6.07 13.98 -1.41
C LEU A 715 -5.87 14.95 -2.57
N PRO A 716 -6.40 16.19 -2.49
CA PRO A 716 -6.19 17.19 -3.53
C PRO A 716 -4.71 17.57 -3.62
N GLU A 717 -4.26 17.94 -4.81
CA GLU A 717 -2.91 18.46 -5.06
C GLU A 717 -2.51 19.55 -4.06
N ARG A 718 -3.39 20.51 -3.76
CA ARG A 718 -3.17 21.47 -2.67
C ARG A 718 -4.16 21.20 -1.56
N PHE A 719 -3.67 20.88 -0.37
CA PHE A 719 -4.50 20.60 0.78
C PHE A 719 -3.88 21.16 2.05
N ARG A 720 -4.59 22.07 2.74
CA ARG A 720 -4.16 22.70 3.98
C ARG A 720 -5.31 22.74 4.98
N PHE A 721 -5.02 22.44 6.23
CA PHE A 721 -5.94 22.35 7.34
C PHE A 721 -5.23 22.77 8.64
N ALA A 722 -6.02 23.16 9.64
CA ALA A 722 -5.52 23.60 10.95
C ALA A 722 -5.15 22.40 11.85
N ALA A 723 -4.20 22.58 12.77
CA ALA A 723 -3.74 21.51 13.68
C ALA A 723 -4.85 20.93 14.60
N ASP A 724 -5.97 21.63 14.78
CA ASP A 724 -7.16 21.15 15.50
C ASP A 724 -8.11 20.29 14.65
N ALA A 725 -7.68 19.89 13.43
CA ALA A 725 -8.45 19.09 12.49
C ALA A 725 -8.98 17.76 13.06
N TRP A 726 -8.27 17.18 14.04
CA TRP A 726 -8.69 15.93 14.67
C TRP A 726 -9.86 16.10 15.64
N THR A 727 -10.27 17.33 15.95
CA THR A 727 -11.51 17.63 16.67
C THR A 727 -12.62 18.17 15.76
N ARG A 728 -12.26 19.02 14.79
CA ARG A 728 -13.21 19.73 13.91
C ARG A 728 -13.54 19.00 12.61
N GLY A 729 -12.78 17.97 12.26
CA GLY A 729 -12.92 17.27 10.98
C GLY A 729 -12.72 18.21 9.79
N GLU A 730 -13.55 18.06 8.76
CA GLU A 730 -13.46 18.85 7.52
C GLU A 730 -13.62 20.36 7.72
N ALA A 731 -14.26 20.80 8.82
CA ALA A 731 -14.38 22.22 9.13
C ALA A 731 -13.01 22.89 9.40
N ALA A 732 -11.94 22.12 9.62
CA ALA A 732 -10.58 22.64 9.77
C ALA A 732 -9.83 22.80 8.44
N ILE A 733 -10.41 22.43 7.30
CA ILE A 733 -9.80 22.64 5.97
C ILE A 733 -9.77 24.14 5.68
N LEU A 734 -8.57 24.68 5.48
CA LEU A 734 -8.33 26.09 5.17
C LEU A 734 -8.21 26.33 3.67
N GLU A 735 -7.71 25.34 2.92
CA GLU A 735 -7.53 25.41 1.47
C GLU A 735 -7.57 24.01 0.85
N ARG A 736 -8.26 23.88 -0.29
CA ARG A 736 -8.19 22.70 -1.16
C ARG A 736 -8.31 23.09 -2.63
N SER A 737 -7.53 22.46 -3.51
CA SER A 737 -7.71 22.59 -4.96
C SER A 737 -8.87 21.72 -5.46
N ASP A 738 -9.47 22.11 -6.59
CA ASP A 738 -10.42 21.25 -7.30
C ASP A 738 -9.71 20.06 -7.95
N VAL A 739 -10.37 18.91 -7.99
CA VAL A 739 -9.91 17.72 -8.71
C VAL A 739 -10.67 17.62 -10.03
N LYS A 740 -9.95 17.40 -11.13
CA LYS A 740 -10.48 17.41 -12.49
C LYS A 740 -10.76 16.03 -13.04
#